data_AF-A0A8X7C4M4-F1
#
_entry.id   AF-A0A8X7C4M4-F1
#
_cell.length_a   1.000
_cell.length_b   1.000
_cell.length_c   1.000
_cell.angle_alpha   90.00
_cell.angle_beta   90.00
_cell.angle_gamma   90.00
#
_symmetry.space_group_name_H-M   'P 1'
#
loop_
_entity.id
_entity.type
_entity.pdbx_description
1 polymer ?
#
loop_
_entity_poly.entity_id
_entity_poly.type
_entity_poly.pdbx_seq_one_letter_code
_entity_poly.pdbx_strand_id
1 'polypeptide(L)'
;KPIIVNSIETSTNIDPEYKLAYFREDIGINVHHYHWHVVYPVTWLPTVMGKIKDRKGELFYYMHQQMLARYDCDRLGLGLQRVIPYHNFDQKIGGYASHLVSVINDSKMFASRPDNLILRDATNPVPATSFSKILFIQSIGVLGTTATAMRDPMFFRLHRAVDNMFVEYKRTIPSYQHGELDFPGITVENVEVKATVPNVLNTFMTDDYLELKHGVLGLKGTVKVFIQDFYEKIGGYTTHSIIFVNGAHNHYGLKGLNGRDINNNDESQEESIRTLDFSHLFRYLWKDSTIESENNRVFVGENSKWSTVGSVTKREADMSTLREKQLTVLQLFERPEPRVDGDAPRRDIRLTGLGRLPKDVIFSAFNSVHLQEACELYEILYAARDLRDLQTLVQQAKQFMNEGLVMYAVYVAVLHRDDLVGVKLPPYQEQRPDLFIPAETIFQAIQEDKRRTDDKPIIVNYIETSTNIDPEYKLAYFREDIGINVHHYHWHVVYPATWLPRTMGKIKDRKGELFYYMHQQMLARYDCDRLGLGLQRVIPYHNFDQKIGGYASHLVSIINDSKMFASRPDNLVLQDVNRDGQQITVEELERFKDRLMQAAHLGKVIDESGKLVPLTIETGIDVLGALVEASYTSLNSTYYGTFHNDLHDMLSLIHDPDGRYKQSIGVLGTTATAVRDPMFFRLHRAVDNMFVEYKRTIPSYQHGELDFPGITVENVEVKATVTNVLNTFMTDDYLELKHGVLGLKGTVKVKYQHIDHEPFSYDITCHNSTQDAKTATVRIFVAPVYDELGHNIPINEQRRFFIELDKFQVLLIPGLNKVTRNSSESAVTAKGSSTHEEILKDVESGSEVDHSYCSCGWPEYSLVPRGSRRGMDFVLFVLLTDYEEDRVDRTHIVPECKNSTSYCGLQNQKYPDKRAMGYPFDRSIKANNIEEFLLPNMKLQNIKIQFNA
;
A
#
# COMPACT_ATOMS: atom_id res chain seq x y z
N LYS A 1 28.03 -15.03 18.00
CA LYS A 1 27.09 -14.78 19.11
C LYS A 1 25.68 -15.08 18.58
N PRO A 2 24.78 -15.73 19.34
CA PRO A 2 23.40 -15.89 18.91
C PRO A 2 22.78 -14.51 18.68
N ILE A 3 22.07 -14.35 17.57
CA ILE A 3 21.24 -13.15 17.34
C ILE A 3 20.02 -13.32 18.25
N ILE A 4 19.81 -12.35 19.13
CA ILE A 4 18.66 -12.28 20.03
C ILE A 4 17.64 -11.38 19.35
N VAL A 5 16.44 -11.92 19.12
CA VAL A 5 15.30 -11.16 18.59
C VAL A 5 14.20 -11.25 19.64
N ASN A 6 13.72 -10.09 20.09
CA ASN A 6 12.60 -9.98 21.02
C ASN A 6 11.29 -9.93 20.23
N SER A 7 10.24 -10.52 20.78
CA SER A 7 8.91 -10.49 20.16
C SER A 7 8.25 -9.10 20.32
N ILE A 8 7.47 -8.68 19.31
CA ILE A 8 6.89 -7.33 19.24
C ILE A 8 5.64 -7.22 20.14
N GLU A 9 5.57 -6.16 20.95
CA GLU A 9 4.43 -5.85 21.82
C GLU A 9 3.23 -5.28 21.05
N THR A 10 2.03 -5.83 21.26
CA THR A 10 0.78 -5.40 20.61
C THR A 10 -0.33 -5.10 21.64
N SER A 11 -0.21 -4.07 22.47
CA SER A 11 -1.17 -3.86 23.58
C SER A 11 -2.54 -3.29 23.17
N THR A 12 -3.64 -4.02 23.39
CA THR A 12 -4.96 -3.39 23.65
C THR A 12 -5.80 -4.17 24.66
N ASN A 13 -6.58 -3.43 25.46
CA ASN A 13 -7.38 -3.93 26.59
C ASN A 13 -8.88 -4.04 26.23
N ILE A 14 -9.22 -4.16 24.93
CA ILE A 14 -10.59 -3.93 24.42
C ILE A 14 -11.33 -5.25 24.12
N ASP A 15 -10.64 -6.33 23.73
CA ASP A 15 -11.25 -7.64 23.51
C ASP A 15 -10.99 -8.58 24.71
N PRO A 16 -12.03 -9.07 25.42
CA PRO A 16 -11.86 -10.04 26.50
C PRO A 16 -11.18 -11.34 26.05
N GLU A 17 -11.33 -11.72 24.77
CA GLU A 17 -10.66 -12.89 24.17
C GLU A 17 -9.14 -12.75 24.13
N TYR A 18 -8.62 -11.53 24.19
CA TYR A 18 -7.20 -11.26 24.18
C TYR A 18 -6.49 -11.76 25.45
N LYS A 19 -7.19 -11.78 26.59
CA LYS A 19 -6.63 -12.29 27.86
C LYS A 19 -6.25 -13.78 27.78
N LEU A 20 -6.73 -14.49 26.76
CA LEU A 20 -6.45 -15.90 26.49
C LEU A 20 -5.45 -16.10 25.34
N ALA A 21 -4.84 -15.03 24.84
CA ALA A 21 -3.81 -15.11 23.81
C ALA A 21 -2.68 -16.08 24.19
N TYR A 22 -2.26 -16.07 25.46
CA TYR A 22 -1.22 -16.99 25.96
C TYR A 22 -1.56 -18.47 25.71
N PHE A 23 -2.84 -18.85 25.78
CA PHE A 23 -3.29 -20.22 25.55
C PHE A 23 -3.44 -20.51 24.06
N ARG A 24 -4.01 -19.57 23.30
CA ARG A 24 -4.30 -19.75 21.88
C ARG A 24 -3.06 -19.70 20.99
N GLU A 25 -2.11 -18.84 21.33
CA GLU A 25 -0.87 -18.62 20.59
C GLU A 25 0.27 -19.55 21.03
N ASP A 26 0.07 -20.34 22.09
CA ASP A 26 1.08 -21.27 22.61
C ASP A 26 1.57 -22.25 21.54
N ILE A 27 2.88 -22.32 21.37
CA ILE A 27 3.51 -23.16 20.35
C ILE A 27 3.26 -24.64 20.66
N GLY A 28 3.44 -25.06 21.92
CA GLY A 28 3.36 -26.46 22.34
C GLY A 28 1.97 -27.06 22.10
N ILE A 29 0.93 -26.33 22.48
CA ILE A 29 -0.48 -26.70 22.30
C ILE A 29 -0.82 -26.79 20.80
N ASN A 30 -0.41 -25.80 20.00
CA ASN A 30 -0.66 -25.81 18.55
C ASN A 30 0.11 -26.94 17.83
N VAL A 31 1.35 -27.24 18.25
CA VAL A 31 2.13 -28.38 17.77
C VAL A 31 1.49 -29.71 18.17
N HIS A 32 0.98 -29.81 19.41
CA HIS A 32 0.26 -31.00 19.87
C HIS A 32 -0.98 -31.26 19.01
N HIS A 33 -1.79 -30.24 18.75
CA HIS A 33 -2.97 -30.34 17.88
C HIS A 33 -2.59 -30.76 16.46
N TYR A 34 -1.57 -30.14 15.86
CA TYR A 34 -1.03 -30.57 14.56
C TYR A 34 -0.59 -32.03 14.57
N HIS A 35 0.21 -32.44 15.56
CA HIS A 35 0.76 -33.79 15.65
C HIS A 35 -0.33 -34.84 15.81
N TRP A 36 -1.40 -34.54 16.55
CA TRP A 36 -2.55 -35.43 16.65
C TRP A 36 -3.15 -35.74 15.28
N HIS A 37 -3.31 -34.73 14.41
CA HIS A 37 -3.79 -34.91 13.04
C HIS A 37 -2.79 -35.65 12.15
N VAL A 38 -1.49 -35.61 12.44
CA VAL A 38 -0.47 -36.45 11.78
C VAL A 38 -0.60 -37.92 12.18
N VAL A 39 -0.86 -38.20 13.46
CA VAL A 39 -1.01 -39.57 13.98
C VAL A 39 -2.35 -40.19 13.56
N TYR A 40 -3.40 -39.38 13.47
CA TYR A 40 -4.77 -39.80 13.13
C TYR A 40 -5.34 -39.02 11.92
N PRO A 41 -4.73 -39.11 10.74
CA PRO A 41 -5.10 -38.27 9.61
C PRO A 41 -6.52 -38.57 9.14
N VAL A 42 -7.27 -37.52 8.78
CA VAL A 42 -8.66 -37.63 8.31
C VAL A 42 -8.79 -38.60 7.13
N THR A 43 -7.80 -38.63 6.24
CA THR A 43 -7.73 -39.47 5.05
C THR A 43 -7.29 -40.92 5.29
N TRP A 44 -7.10 -41.34 6.55
CA TRP A 44 -6.73 -42.73 6.86
C TRP A 44 -7.85 -43.70 6.49
N LEU A 45 -7.71 -44.33 5.32
CA LEU A 45 -8.61 -45.37 4.83
C LEU A 45 -8.01 -46.76 5.13
N PRO A 46 -8.65 -47.57 6.00
CA PRO A 46 -8.16 -48.92 6.30
C PRO A 46 -8.00 -49.79 5.06
N THR A 47 -8.85 -49.59 4.05
CA THR A 47 -8.81 -50.27 2.75
C THR A 47 -7.55 -49.98 1.93
N VAL A 48 -6.90 -48.84 2.15
CA VAL A 48 -5.70 -48.41 1.43
C VAL A 48 -4.44 -48.69 2.25
N MET A 49 -4.50 -48.47 3.57
CA MET A 49 -3.32 -48.54 4.45
C MET A 49 -3.10 -49.92 5.09
N GLY A 50 -4.06 -50.85 4.96
CA GLY A 50 -3.97 -52.21 5.50
C GLY A 50 -3.95 -52.30 7.03
N LYS A 51 -4.18 -51.20 7.74
CA LYS A 51 -4.19 -51.12 9.21
C LYS A 51 -5.35 -50.25 9.70
N ILE A 52 -6.07 -50.72 10.72
CA ILE A 52 -7.13 -49.97 11.40
C ILE A 52 -6.51 -49.15 12.53
N LYS A 53 -6.88 -47.87 12.63
CA LYS A 53 -6.56 -47.02 13.79
C LYS A 53 -7.67 -47.19 14.81
N ASP A 54 -7.39 -47.92 15.89
CA ASP A 54 -8.38 -48.22 16.93
C ASP A 54 -8.93 -46.95 17.58
N ARG A 55 -10.24 -46.94 17.86
CA ARG A 55 -10.99 -45.87 18.56
C ARG A 55 -10.71 -44.44 18.10
N LYS A 56 -10.31 -44.23 16.85
CA LYS A 56 -9.94 -42.92 16.28
C LYS A 56 -10.97 -41.82 16.53
N GLY A 57 -12.26 -42.11 16.32
CA GLY A 57 -13.34 -41.14 16.51
C GLY A 57 -13.56 -40.76 17.98
N GLU A 58 -13.38 -41.70 18.89
CA GLU A 58 -13.49 -41.44 20.33
C GLU A 58 -12.30 -40.63 20.83
N LEU A 59 -11.10 -40.94 20.36
CA LEU A 59 -9.90 -40.17 20.70
C LEU A 59 -9.96 -38.74 20.15
N PHE A 60 -10.51 -38.55 18.94
CA PHE A 60 -10.79 -37.23 18.37
C PHE A 60 -11.69 -36.42 19.30
N TYR A 61 -12.83 -37.00 19.68
CA TYR A 61 -13.78 -36.34 20.56
C TYR A 61 -13.16 -36.03 21.93
N TYR A 62 -12.50 -37.02 22.54
CA TYR A 62 -11.90 -36.88 23.87
C TYR A 62 -10.85 -35.77 23.92
N MET A 63 -9.93 -35.72 22.95
CA MET A 63 -8.90 -34.68 22.91
C MET A 63 -9.51 -33.27 22.79
N HIS A 64 -10.41 -33.04 21.83
CA HIS A 64 -11.01 -31.72 21.63
C HIS A 64 -11.90 -31.31 22.82
N GLN A 65 -12.58 -32.28 23.46
CA GLN A 65 -13.33 -32.05 24.69
C GLN A 65 -12.41 -31.57 25.82
N GLN A 66 -11.25 -32.21 26.03
CA GLN A 66 -10.29 -31.82 27.06
C GLN A 66 -9.67 -30.45 26.80
N MET A 67 -9.32 -30.15 25.55
CA MET A 67 -8.82 -28.82 25.16
C MET A 67 -9.84 -27.72 25.45
N LEU A 68 -11.10 -27.97 25.10
CA LEU A 68 -12.20 -27.03 25.32
C LEU A 68 -12.53 -26.88 26.81
N ALA A 69 -12.46 -27.96 27.59
CA ALA A 69 -12.63 -27.92 29.04
C ALA A 69 -11.53 -27.10 29.70
N ARG A 70 -10.27 -27.28 29.29
CA ARG A 70 -9.15 -26.47 29.77
C ARG A 70 -9.34 -24.99 29.44
N TYR A 71 -9.72 -24.68 28.20
CA TYR A 71 -9.99 -23.31 27.77
C TYR A 71 -11.13 -22.66 28.57
N ASP A 72 -12.21 -23.38 28.88
CA ASP A 72 -13.28 -22.90 29.74
C ASP A 72 -12.82 -22.63 31.19
N CYS A 73 -11.94 -23.47 31.75
CA CYS A 73 -11.37 -23.23 33.07
C CYS A 73 -10.57 -21.91 33.11
N ASP A 74 -9.72 -21.69 32.11
CA ASP A 74 -8.92 -20.46 32.01
C ASP A 74 -9.82 -19.21 31.78
N ARG A 75 -10.89 -19.34 30.97
CA ARG A 75 -11.92 -18.29 30.81
C ARG A 75 -12.56 -17.90 32.14
N LEU A 76 -13.05 -18.89 32.89
CA LEU A 76 -13.70 -18.67 34.18
C LEU A 76 -12.72 -18.05 35.20
N GLY A 77 -11.46 -18.49 35.20
CA GLY A 77 -10.40 -17.92 36.03
C GLY A 77 -10.13 -16.44 35.74
N LEU A 78 -10.33 -15.99 34.50
CA LEU A 78 -10.19 -14.59 34.08
C LEU A 78 -11.49 -13.78 34.19
N GLY A 79 -12.54 -14.33 34.79
CA GLY A 79 -13.85 -13.70 34.94
C GLY A 79 -14.70 -13.67 33.66
N LEU A 80 -14.37 -14.50 32.67
CA LEU A 80 -15.11 -14.63 31.40
C LEU A 80 -16.13 -15.77 31.47
N GLN A 81 -17.20 -15.67 30.69
CA GLN A 81 -18.15 -16.78 30.55
C GLN A 81 -17.55 -17.93 29.74
N ARG A 82 -18.07 -19.16 29.91
CA ARG A 82 -17.73 -20.32 29.08
C ARG A 82 -17.93 -20.05 27.60
N VAL A 83 -17.24 -20.80 26.74
CA VAL A 83 -17.34 -20.67 25.28
C VAL A 83 -18.79 -20.83 24.83
N ILE A 84 -19.29 -19.84 24.09
CA ILE A 84 -20.61 -19.87 23.48
C ILE A 84 -20.51 -20.65 22.16
N PRO A 85 -21.24 -21.77 22.00
CA PRO A 85 -21.22 -22.57 20.77
C PRO A 85 -21.65 -21.75 19.55
N TYR A 86 -21.12 -22.14 18.39
CA TYR A 86 -21.63 -21.66 17.10
C TYR A 86 -22.71 -22.62 16.59
N HIS A 87 -23.99 -22.28 16.77
CA HIS A 87 -25.13 -23.15 16.42
C HIS A 87 -26.02 -22.63 15.29
N ASN A 88 -25.86 -21.37 14.88
CA ASN A 88 -26.67 -20.76 13.84
C ASN A 88 -25.76 -20.23 12.73
N PHE A 89 -25.90 -20.76 11.52
CA PHE A 89 -25.11 -20.32 10.37
C PHE A 89 -25.41 -18.87 9.96
N ASP A 90 -26.57 -18.33 10.35
CA ASP A 90 -26.93 -16.92 10.17
C ASP A 90 -26.32 -16.00 11.25
N GLN A 91 -25.66 -16.57 12.26
CA GLN A 91 -25.02 -15.77 13.31
C GLN A 91 -23.79 -15.04 12.76
N LYS A 92 -23.69 -13.76 13.11
CA LYS A 92 -22.48 -12.97 12.88
C LYS A 92 -21.27 -13.56 13.62
N ILE A 93 -20.18 -13.79 12.89
CA ILE A 93 -18.92 -14.31 13.42
C ILE A 93 -17.95 -13.19 13.79
N GLY A 94 -17.20 -13.42 14.87
CA GLY A 94 -16.18 -12.51 15.37
C GLY A 94 -15.01 -12.36 14.40
N GLY A 95 -14.43 -11.17 14.32
CA GLY A 95 -13.21 -10.92 13.56
C GLY A 95 -12.00 -11.67 14.11
N TYR A 96 -11.04 -11.95 13.25
CA TYR A 96 -9.73 -12.47 13.59
C TYR A 96 -8.68 -11.91 12.63
N ALA A 97 -7.73 -11.13 13.15
CA ALA A 97 -6.66 -10.59 12.34
C ALA A 97 -5.47 -11.55 12.36
N SER A 98 -5.09 -12.05 11.19
CA SER A 98 -3.95 -12.96 11.05
C SER A 98 -2.64 -12.18 11.01
N HIS A 99 -1.65 -12.66 11.74
CA HIS A 99 -0.29 -12.12 11.77
C HIS A 99 0.75 -13.19 11.34
N LEU A 100 0.31 -14.27 10.70
CA LEU A 100 1.13 -15.42 10.36
C LEU A 100 1.56 -15.44 8.89
N VAL A 101 2.81 -15.85 8.67
CA VAL A 101 3.41 -16.07 7.35
C VAL A 101 3.84 -17.54 7.22
N SER A 102 3.49 -18.18 6.11
CA SER A 102 3.89 -19.55 5.81
C SER A 102 5.22 -19.59 5.08
N VAL A 103 6.30 -19.98 5.76
CA VAL A 103 7.66 -20.03 5.19
C VAL A 103 7.78 -21.05 4.04
N ILE A 104 6.96 -22.10 4.04
CA ILE A 104 7.06 -23.22 3.07
C ILE A 104 6.22 -22.99 1.83
N ASN A 105 5.18 -22.17 1.92
CA ASN A 105 4.36 -21.79 0.79
C ASN A 105 4.83 -20.44 0.25
N ASP A 106 6.12 -20.31 -0.04
CA ASP A 106 6.72 -19.09 -0.60
C ASP A 106 6.47 -17.81 0.21
N SER A 107 6.42 -17.92 1.55
CA SER A 107 6.10 -16.79 2.44
C SER A 107 4.69 -16.21 2.21
N LYS A 108 3.75 -17.02 1.70
CA LYS A 108 2.33 -16.63 1.60
C LYS A 108 1.72 -16.39 2.98
N MET A 109 0.91 -15.36 3.06
CA MET A 109 0.28 -14.89 4.29
C MET A 109 -1.03 -15.63 4.56
N PHE A 110 -1.36 -15.78 5.85
CA PHE A 110 -2.69 -16.26 6.24
C PHE A 110 -3.69 -15.09 6.21
N ALA A 111 -4.89 -15.31 5.65
CA ALA A 111 -5.89 -14.25 5.52
C ALA A 111 -6.52 -13.87 6.86
N SER A 112 -6.74 -12.57 7.06
CA SER A 112 -7.52 -12.01 8.17
C SER A 112 -9.03 -12.14 7.90
N ARG A 113 -9.82 -12.36 8.95
CA ARG A 113 -11.28 -12.40 8.95
C ARG A 113 -11.84 -11.14 9.64
N PRO A 114 -12.74 -10.39 8.99
CA PRO A 114 -13.48 -9.31 9.63
C PRO A 114 -14.44 -9.75 10.71
N ASP A 115 -14.79 -8.77 11.53
CA ASP A 115 -15.93 -8.89 12.41
C ASP A 115 -17.27 -8.85 11.63
N ASN A 116 -18.30 -9.40 12.24
CA ASN A 116 -19.69 -9.37 11.78
C ASN A 116 -19.99 -10.07 10.44
N LEU A 117 -19.14 -10.97 9.96
CA LEU A 117 -19.44 -11.80 8.78
C LEU A 117 -20.50 -12.86 9.09
N ILE A 118 -21.19 -13.37 8.07
CA ILE A 118 -22.14 -14.49 8.20
C ILE A 118 -21.64 -15.62 7.31
N LEU A 119 -21.60 -16.85 7.82
CA LEU A 119 -21.23 -18.01 7.02
C LEU A 119 -22.33 -18.29 6.00
N ARG A 120 -21.98 -18.27 4.70
CA ARG A 120 -22.90 -18.58 3.60
C ARG A 120 -22.39 -19.78 2.81
N ASP A 121 -23.30 -20.48 2.15
CA ASP A 121 -22.95 -21.54 1.21
C ASP A 121 -22.00 -21.01 0.14
N ALA A 122 -20.91 -21.74 -0.08
CA ALA A 122 -20.03 -21.48 -1.21
C ALA A 122 -20.83 -21.70 -2.50
N THR A 123 -20.85 -20.72 -3.41
CA THR A 123 -21.61 -20.78 -4.67
C THR A 123 -21.09 -21.85 -5.65
N ASN A 124 -20.02 -22.57 -5.30
CA ASN A 124 -19.52 -23.73 -6.03
C ASN A 124 -19.30 -24.92 -5.08
N PRO A 125 -19.84 -26.11 -5.39
CA PRO A 125 -19.53 -27.32 -4.64
C PRO A 125 -18.06 -27.68 -4.87
N VAL A 126 -17.22 -27.45 -3.86
CA VAL A 126 -15.85 -27.96 -3.84
C VAL A 126 -15.94 -29.48 -3.67
N PRO A 127 -15.39 -30.31 -4.59
CA PRO A 127 -15.45 -31.75 -4.45
C PRO A 127 -14.85 -32.20 -3.12
N ALA A 128 -15.47 -33.15 -2.42
CA ALA A 128 -15.04 -33.62 -1.10
C ALA A 128 -13.61 -34.22 -1.05
N THR A 129 -12.98 -34.43 -2.21
CA THR A 129 -11.57 -34.85 -2.34
C THR A 129 -10.56 -33.71 -2.26
N SER A 130 -11.01 -32.47 -2.06
CA SER A 130 -10.19 -31.26 -2.23
C SER A 130 -9.49 -30.74 -0.98
N PHE A 131 -9.57 -31.40 0.18
CA PHE A 131 -8.82 -30.96 1.38
C PHE A 131 -7.30 -30.83 1.10
N SER A 132 -6.77 -31.65 0.18
CA SER A 132 -5.39 -31.58 -0.30
C SER A 132 -5.15 -30.54 -1.41
N LYS A 133 -6.18 -30.09 -2.13
CA LYS A 133 -6.10 -29.03 -3.16
C LYS A 133 -6.31 -27.62 -2.60
N ILE A 134 -7.05 -27.48 -1.49
CA ILE A 134 -7.25 -26.22 -0.76
C ILE A 134 -5.93 -25.66 -0.20
N LEU A 135 -4.92 -26.53 0.02
CA LEU A 135 -3.58 -26.14 0.45
C LEU A 135 -2.76 -25.38 -0.61
N PHE A 136 -3.19 -25.34 -1.88
CA PHE A 136 -2.37 -24.84 -2.98
C PHE A 136 -2.88 -23.56 -3.65
N ILE A 137 -4.02 -22.98 -3.24
CA ILE A 137 -4.62 -21.84 -3.95
C ILE A 137 -5.22 -20.83 -2.95
N GLN A 138 -4.75 -19.58 -3.02
CA GLN A 138 -5.09 -18.41 -2.19
C GLN A 138 -4.75 -18.48 -0.69
N SER A 139 -4.56 -17.30 -0.09
CA SER A 139 -4.22 -17.10 1.33
C SER A 139 -5.33 -17.66 2.23
N ILE A 140 -5.09 -18.85 2.80
CA ILE A 140 -6.04 -19.50 3.71
C ILE A 140 -6.07 -18.75 5.05
N GLY A 141 -7.24 -18.61 5.68
CA GLY A 141 -7.30 -18.12 7.07
C GLY A 141 -6.70 -19.12 8.05
N VAL A 142 -6.34 -18.70 9.27
CA VAL A 142 -5.65 -19.59 10.23
C VAL A 142 -6.48 -20.82 10.63
N LEU A 143 -7.81 -20.75 10.54
CA LEU A 143 -8.69 -21.92 10.73
C LEU A 143 -8.46 -23.06 9.72
N GLY A 144 -7.84 -22.75 8.58
CA GLY A 144 -7.66 -23.71 7.50
C GLY A 144 -6.52 -24.71 7.70
N THR A 145 -5.70 -24.57 8.75
CA THR A 145 -4.63 -25.54 9.03
C THR A 145 -4.65 -26.05 10.47
N THR A 146 -4.30 -27.31 10.65
CA THR A 146 -4.26 -27.95 11.97
C THR A 146 -3.19 -27.36 12.88
N ALA A 147 -2.14 -26.74 12.34
CA ALA A 147 -1.11 -26.08 13.14
C ALA A 147 -1.50 -24.67 13.60
N THR A 148 -2.48 -24.02 12.95
CA THR A 148 -2.82 -22.62 13.22
C THR A 148 -4.26 -22.39 13.67
N ALA A 149 -5.15 -23.38 13.54
CA ALA A 149 -6.57 -23.20 13.79
C ALA A 149 -6.93 -22.74 15.22
N MET A 150 -6.21 -23.20 16.24
CA MET A 150 -6.52 -22.85 17.64
C MET A 150 -6.31 -21.39 17.99
N ARG A 151 -5.59 -20.65 17.14
CA ARG A 151 -5.33 -19.21 17.35
C ARG A 151 -6.57 -18.37 17.20
N ASP A 152 -7.49 -18.82 16.35
CA ASP A 152 -8.76 -18.16 16.12
C ASP A 152 -9.79 -18.61 17.17
N PRO A 153 -10.40 -17.70 17.97
CA PRO A 153 -11.43 -18.06 18.95
C PRO A 153 -12.61 -18.84 18.35
N MET A 154 -12.88 -18.69 17.05
CA MET A 154 -13.90 -19.47 16.34
C MET A 154 -13.66 -20.98 16.42
N PHE A 155 -12.40 -21.42 16.50
CA PHE A 155 -12.05 -22.83 16.71
C PHE A 155 -12.79 -23.40 17.92
N PHE A 156 -12.72 -22.72 19.06
CA PHE A 156 -13.35 -23.19 20.29
C PHE A 156 -14.88 -23.16 20.21
N ARG A 157 -15.46 -22.17 19.52
CA ARG A 157 -16.92 -22.08 19.32
C ARG A 157 -17.46 -23.22 18.46
N LEU A 158 -16.76 -23.58 17.40
CA LEU A 158 -17.09 -24.72 16.54
C LEU A 158 -16.94 -26.04 17.30
N HIS A 159 -15.84 -26.22 18.03
CA HIS A 159 -15.61 -27.44 18.81
C HIS A 159 -16.59 -27.56 19.99
N ARG A 160 -17.06 -26.46 20.57
CA ARG A 160 -18.16 -26.45 21.56
C ARG A 160 -19.48 -26.90 20.94
N ALA A 161 -19.77 -26.49 19.70
CA ALA A 161 -20.96 -26.98 19.00
C ALA A 161 -20.89 -28.50 18.77
N VAL A 162 -19.72 -29.02 18.39
CA VAL A 162 -19.48 -30.47 18.25
C VAL A 162 -19.61 -31.18 19.59
N ASP A 163 -18.99 -30.67 20.67
CA ASP A 163 -19.10 -31.27 22.01
C ASP A 163 -20.56 -31.35 22.48
N ASN A 164 -21.36 -30.30 22.24
CA ASN A 164 -22.78 -30.31 22.56
C ASN A 164 -23.55 -31.43 21.83
N MET A 165 -23.21 -31.73 20.57
CA MET A 165 -23.82 -32.86 19.84
C MET A 165 -23.50 -34.21 20.51
N PHE A 166 -22.25 -34.40 20.95
CA PHE A 166 -21.85 -35.61 21.65
C PHE A 166 -22.45 -35.71 23.05
N VAL A 167 -22.69 -34.58 23.74
CA VAL A 167 -23.42 -34.55 25.02
C VAL A 167 -24.85 -35.04 24.82
N GLU A 168 -25.56 -34.60 23.79
CA GLU A 168 -26.91 -35.11 23.48
C GLU A 168 -26.90 -36.60 23.16
N TYR A 169 -25.91 -37.08 22.38
CA TYR A 169 -25.74 -38.51 22.15
C TYR A 169 -25.50 -39.28 23.46
N LYS A 170 -24.61 -38.80 24.34
CA LYS A 170 -24.31 -39.44 25.62
C LYS A 170 -25.53 -39.53 26.55
N ARG A 171 -26.50 -38.61 26.44
CA ARG A 171 -27.78 -38.72 27.16
C ARG A 171 -28.64 -39.92 26.75
N THR A 172 -28.41 -40.47 25.56
CA THR A 172 -29.08 -41.70 25.10
C THR A 172 -28.44 -42.98 25.66
N ILE A 173 -27.24 -42.88 26.24
CA ILE A 173 -26.51 -44.01 26.81
C ILE A 173 -26.95 -44.18 28.28
N PRO A 174 -27.20 -45.41 28.76
CA PRO A 174 -27.50 -45.66 30.16
C PRO A 174 -26.44 -45.06 31.09
N SER A 175 -26.88 -44.43 32.18
CA SER A 175 -25.96 -43.98 33.23
C SER A 175 -25.29 -45.17 33.91
N TYR A 176 -24.03 -44.99 34.30
CA TYR A 176 -23.29 -46.01 35.04
C TYR A 176 -24.08 -46.49 36.26
N GLN A 177 -24.20 -47.80 36.42
CA GLN A 177 -24.70 -48.39 37.65
C GLN A 177 -23.62 -48.36 38.72
N HIS A 178 -23.99 -48.20 40.00
CA HIS A 178 -23.03 -48.00 41.10
C HIS A 178 -21.93 -49.08 41.16
N GLY A 179 -22.25 -50.34 40.82
CA GLY A 179 -21.28 -51.44 40.79
C GLY A 179 -20.42 -51.54 39.52
N GLU A 180 -20.67 -50.76 38.47
CA GLU A 180 -19.87 -50.77 37.23
C GLU A 180 -18.55 -49.98 37.37
N LEU A 181 -18.51 -49.04 38.32
CA LEU A 181 -17.34 -48.23 38.63
C LEU A 181 -16.58 -48.74 39.87
N ASP A 182 -17.12 -49.74 40.56
CA ASP A 182 -16.47 -50.37 41.71
C ASP A 182 -15.30 -51.24 41.24
N PHE A 183 -14.13 -51.06 41.87
CA PHE A 183 -12.98 -51.93 41.69
C PHE A 183 -12.81 -52.73 42.98
N PRO A 184 -13.34 -53.97 43.06
CA PRO A 184 -13.47 -54.70 44.32
C PRO A 184 -12.15 -54.82 45.07
N GLY A 185 -12.12 -54.33 46.31
CA GLY A 185 -10.95 -54.39 47.19
C GLY A 185 -9.97 -53.22 47.07
N ILE A 186 -10.24 -52.22 46.23
CA ILE A 186 -9.45 -50.98 46.18
C ILE A 186 -10.32 -49.78 46.58
N THR A 187 -9.88 -49.06 47.60
CA THR A 187 -10.46 -47.78 48.02
C THR A 187 -9.42 -46.67 47.90
N VAL A 188 -9.80 -45.55 47.28
CA VAL A 188 -8.97 -44.33 47.28
C VAL A 188 -9.10 -43.68 48.65
N GLU A 189 -8.14 -43.93 49.54
CA GLU A 189 -8.21 -43.49 50.94
C GLU A 189 -7.87 -42.00 51.12
N ASN A 190 -6.88 -41.48 50.39
CA ASN A 190 -6.47 -40.08 50.43
C ASN A 190 -5.90 -39.64 49.08
N VAL A 191 -6.22 -38.41 48.67
CA VAL A 191 -5.61 -37.72 47.53
C VAL A 191 -4.98 -36.44 48.04
N GLU A 192 -3.64 -36.39 48.03
CA GLU A 192 -2.87 -35.21 48.44
C GLU A 192 -2.13 -34.63 47.25
N VAL A 193 -2.29 -33.33 46.99
CA VAL A 193 -1.50 -32.62 45.98
C VAL A 193 -0.21 -32.12 46.61
N LYS A 194 0.90 -32.77 46.26
CA LYS A 194 2.24 -32.36 46.68
C LYS A 194 2.73 -31.17 45.84
N ALA A 195 2.51 -29.97 46.34
CA ALA A 195 3.01 -28.71 45.78
C ALA A 195 3.73 -27.89 46.86
N THR A 196 4.38 -26.79 46.47
CA THR A 196 5.11 -25.89 47.38
C THR A 196 4.25 -25.40 48.54
N VAL A 197 2.94 -25.27 48.30
CA VAL A 197 1.92 -25.08 49.34
C VAL A 197 0.94 -26.27 49.23
N PRO A 198 0.65 -26.99 50.34
CA PRO A 198 -0.26 -28.14 50.31
C PRO A 198 -1.61 -27.77 49.70
N ASN A 199 -2.08 -28.59 48.76
CA ASN A 199 -3.36 -28.40 48.06
C ASN A 199 -3.49 -27.11 47.22
N VAL A 200 -2.38 -26.41 46.94
CA VAL A 200 -2.36 -25.24 46.06
C VAL A 200 -1.43 -25.51 44.88
N LEU A 201 -2.01 -25.66 43.69
CA LEU A 201 -1.27 -25.73 42.43
C LEU A 201 -1.00 -24.31 41.94
N ASN A 202 0.23 -23.83 42.11
CA ASN A 202 0.67 -22.58 41.53
C ASN A 202 1.05 -22.79 40.06
N THR A 203 0.52 -21.97 39.16
CA THR A 203 0.95 -21.90 37.76
C THR A 203 1.92 -20.73 37.61
N PHE A 204 3.07 -20.99 36.99
CA PHE A 204 4.08 -19.97 36.70
C PHE A 204 4.26 -19.86 35.19
N MET A 205 4.50 -18.64 34.72
CA MET A 205 5.03 -18.41 33.37
C MET A 205 6.55 -18.52 33.45
N THR A 206 7.17 -19.12 32.45
CA THR A 206 8.63 -19.27 32.38
C THR A 206 9.13 -18.69 31.07
N ASP A 207 10.22 -17.92 31.12
CA ASP A 207 10.94 -17.50 29.93
C ASP A 207 11.44 -18.72 29.16
N ASP A 208 11.09 -18.79 27.88
CA ASP A 208 11.57 -19.83 26.98
C ASP A 208 12.12 -19.19 25.70
N TYR A 209 12.92 -19.94 24.94
CA TYR A 209 13.46 -19.46 23.67
C TYR A 209 13.31 -20.53 22.59
N LEU A 210 12.94 -20.09 21.39
CA LEU A 210 12.97 -20.95 20.22
C LEU A 210 14.36 -20.88 19.57
N GLU A 211 15.01 -22.03 19.48
CA GLU A 211 16.30 -22.15 18.79
C GLU A 211 16.07 -22.50 17.30
N LEU A 212 16.17 -21.51 16.42
CA LEU A 212 16.13 -21.72 14.97
C LEU A 212 17.51 -22.21 14.49
N LYS A 213 17.58 -23.49 14.10
CA LYS A 213 18.79 -24.14 13.56
C LYS A 213 18.77 -24.20 12.02
N HIS A 214 19.94 -24.48 11.43
CA HIS A 214 20.20 -24.53 9.98
C HIS A 214 19.01 -25.07 9.15
N GLY A 215 18.61 -24.32 8.11
CA GLY A 215 17.60 -24.75 7.12
C GLY A 215 16.36 -23.85 7.02
N VAL A 216 16.12 -22.98 8.01
CA VAL A 216 15.00 -22.01 7.98
C VAL A 216 15.50 -20.70 7.36
N LEU A 217 14.86 -20.24 6.27
CA LEU A 217 15.12 -18.95 5.61
C LEU A 217 16.57 -18.71 5.11
N GLY A 218 17.38 -19.76 5.00
CA GLY A 218 18.80 -19.63 4.61
C GLY A 218 19.70 -19.02 5.69
N LEU A 219 19.28 -19.08 6.96
CA LEU A 219 20.10 -18.63 8.09
C LEU A 219 21.39 -19.46 8.18
N LYS A 220 22.54 -18.78 8.13
CA LYS A 220 23.86 -19.36 8.45
C LYS A 220 24.12 -19.18 9.95
N GLY A 221 23.73 -20.17 10.74
CA GLY A 221 23.95 -20.17 12.20
C GLY A 221 22.68 -20.47 13.01
N THR A 222 22.81 -20.35 14.33
CA THR A 222 21.72 -20.54 15.27
C THR A 222 21.17 -19.17 15.71
N VAL A 223 19.88 -18.95 15.51
CA VAL A 223 19.16 -17.77 16.04
C VAL A 223 18.35 -18.22 17.25
N LYS A 224 18.47 -17.53 18.38
CA LYS A 224 17.62 -17.76 19.55
C LYS A 224 16.59 -16.64 19.59
N VAL A 225 15.34 -16.99 19.31
CA VAL A 225 14.22 -16.07 19.46
C VAL A 225 13.76 -16.22 20.91
N PHE A 226 14.04 -15.22 21.73
CA PHE A 226 13.61 -15.22 23.12
C PHE A 226 12.14 -14.83 23.17
N ILE A 227 11.34 -15.66 23.82
CA ILE A 227 9.95 -15.37 24.13
C ILE A 227 10.03 -14.58 25.43
N GLN A 228 10.23 -13.26 25.32
CA GLN A 228 10.57 -12.41 26.47
C GLN A 228 9.39 -12.23 27.43
N ASP A 229 9.73 -12.16 28.71
CA ASP A 229 8.93 -11.97 29.91
C ASP A 229 7.67 -11.09 29.77
N PHE A 230 6.61 -11.62 30.38
CA PHE A 230 5.20 -11.27 30.20
C PHE A 230 4.64 -10.99 31.61
N TYR A 231 4.30 -9.72 31.91
CA TYR A 231 3.42 -9.29 33.02
C TYR A 231 3.96 -8.89 34.41
N GLU A 232 5.12 -8.23 34.54
CA GLU A 232 5.41 -7.50 35.80
C GLU A 232 4.64 -6.17 35.97
N LYS A 233 3.71 -5.84 35.07
CA LYS A 233 2.71 -4.79 35.30
C LYS A 233 1.32 -5.34 35.06
N ILE A 234 0.55 -5.50 36.14
CA ILE A 234 -0.91 -5.57 36.11
C ILE A 234 -1.40 -4.30 35.39
N GLY A 235 -1.60 -4.40 34.07
CA GLY A 235 -2.02 -3.29 33.21
C GLY A 235 -1.30 -3.24 31.86
N GLY A 236 -1.65 -4.13 30.93
CA GLY A 236 -1.26 -4.06 29.51
C GLY A 236 -0.86 -5.41 28.95
N TYR A 237 -1.66 -5.98 28.04
CA TYR A 237 -1.48 -7.34 27.49
C TYR A 237 -1.14 -7.32 26.01
N THR A 238 -0.17 -8.17 25.57
CA THR A 238 0.48 -8.27 24.24
C THR A 238 0.28 -9.65 23.52
N THR A 239 0.44 -9.73 22.18
CA THR A 239 0.29 -10.91 21.29
C THR A 239 1.45 -10.95 20.29
N HIS A 240 1.99 -12.14 20.00
CA HIS A 240 3.24 -12.31 19.26
C HIS A 240 3.08 -13.03 17.91
N SER A 241 3.85 -12.60 16.90
CA SER A 241 4.01 -13.30 15.61
C SER A 241 5.03 -14.43 15.74
N ILE A 242 4.66 -15.67 15.37
CA ILE A 242 5.57 -16.83 15.42
C ILE A 242 5.77 -17.40 14.02
N ILE A 243 7.03 -17.58 13.63
CA ILE A 243 7.45 -18.24 12.39
C ILE A 243 7.16 -19.74 12.52
N PHE A 244 6.24 -20.28 11.71
CA PHE A 244 5.98 -21.72 11.67
C PHE A 244 6.77 -22.39 10.54
N VAL A 245 7.60 -23.38 10.90
CA VAL A 245 8.29 -24.28 9.97
C VAL A 245 7.50 -25.57 9.95
N ASN A 246 6.62 -25.73 8.96
CA ASN A 246 5.92 -27.00 8.72
C ASN A 246 6.96 -28.07 8.32
N GLY A 247 7.15 -29.11 9.14
CA GLY A 247 7.99 -30.23 8.76
C GLY A 247 7.45 -30.92 7.50
N ALA A 248 8.27 -30.99 6.46
CA ALA A 248 8.20 -31.82 5.26
C ALA A 248 6.94 -32.70 5.06
N HIS A 249 6.14 -32.41 4.03
CA HIS A 249 5.59 -33.48 3.22
C HIS A 249 6.68 -33.94 2.24
N ASN A 250 7.33 -35.05 2.58
CA ASN A 250 8.17 -35.79 1.66
C ASN A 250 7.41 -36.11 0.38
N HIS A 251 8.12 -35.99 -0.74
CA HIS A 251 7.78 -36.55 -2.04
C HIS A 251 7.09 -37.92 -1.92
N TYR A 252 5.82 -37.97 -2.31
CA TYR A 252 5.23 -39.17 -2.89
C TYR A 252 4.62 -38.78 -4.23
N GLY A 253 5.49 -38.67 -5.23
CA GLY A 253 5.07 -38.74 -6.62
C GLY A 253 4.62 -40.17 -6.91
N LEU A 254 3.31 -40.38 -6.99
CA LEU A 254 2.75 -41.49 -7.76
C LEU A 254 3.02 -41.21 -9.24
N LYS A 255 4.16 -41.69 -9.76
CA LYS A 255 4.31 -41.92 -11.19
C LYS A 255 3.50 -43.17 -11.54
N GLY A 256 2.34 -42.96 -12.15
CA GLY A 256 1.60 -44.01 -12.83
C GLY A 256 2.31 -44.39 -14.13
N LEU A 257 2.55 -45.70 -14.28
CA LEU A 257 2.56 -46.51 -15.50
C LEU A 257 3.49 -46.13 -16.67
N ASN A 258 4.40 -47.08 -16.92
CA ASN A 258 5.07 -47.46 -18.17
C ASN A 258 6.28 -46.66 -18.65
N GLY A 259 7.47 -47.28 -18.56
CA GLY A 259 8.58 -46.93 -19.44
C GLY A 259 10.01 -47.34 -19.05
N ARG A 260 10.25 -48.64 -18.83
CA ARG A 260 11.51 -49.38 -19.07
C ARG A 260 12.62 -49.45 -17.99
N ASP A 261 12.82 -50.72 -17.62
CA ASP A 261 14.05 -51.50 -17.44
C ASP A 261 14.99 -51.24 -16.27
N ILE A 262 14.75 -52.12 -15.30
CA ILE A 262 15.63 -52.67 -14.27
C ILE A 262 16.88 -53.29 -14.93
N ASN A 263 18.06 -52.91 -14.43
CA ASN A 263 19.16 -53.85 -14.11
C ASN A 263 20.36 -53.09 -13.51
N ASN A 264 20.63 -53.28 -12.22
CA ASN A 264 21.83 -53.96 -11.73
C ASN A 264 21.95 -53.79 -10.22
N ASN A 265 21.78 -54.92 -9.52
CA ASN A 265 22.63 -55.43 -8.45
C ASN A 265 23.55 -54.41 -7.75
N ASP A 266 23.16 -54.01 -6.54
CA ASP A 266 24.07 -54.15 -5.40
C ASP A 266 23.28 -54.20 -4.09
N GLU A 267 23.32 -55.37 -3.44
CA GLU A 267 22.97 -55.55 -2.04
C GLU A 267 24.12 -54.99 -1.19
N SER A 268 24.01 -53.73 -0.75
CA SER A 268 24.61 -53.29 0.52
C SER A 268 24.15 -51.90 0.90
N GLN A 269 23.95 -51.70 2.21
CA GLN A 269 23.55 -50.47 2.93
C GLN A 269 22.10 -50.40 3.42
N GLU A 270 21.63 -51.46 4.07
CA GLU A 270 20.87 -51.32 5.31
C GLU A 270 21.81 -50.94 6.46
N GLU A 271 22.12 -49.64 6.65
CA GLU A 271 22.59 -49.09 7.95
C GLU A 271 22.81 -47.56 7.84
N SER A 272 21.75 -46.77 8.02
CA SER A 272 21.82 -45.37 8.51
C SER A 272 20.45 -44.67 8.49
N ILE A 273 19.40 -45.31 9.03
CA ILE A 273 18.15 -44.62 9.34
C ILE A 273 17.75 -44.99 10.76
N ARG A 274 18.41 -44.33 11.73
CA ARG A 274 17.90 -44.21 13.10
C ARG A 274 18.21 -42.79 13.61
N THR A 275 17.18 -42.23 14.26
CA THR A 275 17.19 -41.09 15.20
C THR A 275 17.48 -39.69 14.66
N LEU A 276 16.40 -38.98 14.27
CA LEU A 276 16.21 -37.62 14.75
C LEU A 276 15.63 -37.74 16.17
N ASP A 277 16.52 -37.58 17.15
CA ASP A 277 16.21 -37.75 18.57
C ASP A 277 15.43 -36.53 19.11
N PHE A 278 14.12 -36.70 19.31
CA PHE A 278 13.26 -35.72 19.98
C PHE A 278 13.29 -35.84 21.52
N SER A 279 14.22 -36.61 22.10
CA SER A 279 14.35 -36.77 23.56
C SER A 279 14.68 -35.47 24.31
N HIS A 280 15.14 -34.43 23.62
CA HIS A 280 15.45 -33.14 24.25
C HIS A 280 14.21 -32.32 24.66
N LEU A 281 13.07 -32.45 23.96
CA LEU A 281 11.85 -31.72 24.31
C LEU A 281 11.09 -32.42 25.46
N PHE A 282 11.16 -33.75 25.52
CA PHE A 282 10.52 -34.54 26.59
C PHE A 282 11.28 -34.51 27.92
N ARG A 283 12.59 -34.22 27.92
CA ARG A 283 13.37 -34.06 29.16
C ARG A 283 13.15 -32.72 29.87
N TYR A 284 12.53 -31.74 29.22
CA TYR A 284 12.32 -30.41 29.82
C TYR A 284 11.07 -30.32 30.70
N LEU A 285 10.15 -31.28 30.60
CA LEU A 285 8.90 -31.30 31.38
C LEU A 285 9.01 -32.06 32.70
N TRP A 286 10.18 -32.59 33.06
CA TRP A 286 10.40 -33.20 34.37
C TRP A 286 11.88 -33.14 34.75
N LYS A 287 12.31 -32.05 35.39
CA LYS A 287 13.52 -32.10 36.21
C LYS A 287 13.46 -31.16 37.41
N ASP A 288 13.58 -31.83 38.55
CA ASP A 288 13.70 -31.39 39.93
C ASP A 288 14.40 -30.05 40.17
N SER A 289 13.72 -29.29 41.02
CA SER A 289 14.22 -28.19 41.84
C SER A 289 15.36 -28.63 42.76
N THR A 290 16.56 -28.10 42.56
CA THR A 290 17.57 -27.89 43.62
C THR A 290 18.44 -26.69 43.26
N ILE A 291 18.44 -25.71 44.15
CA ILE A 291 19.27 -24.49 44.13
C ILE A 291 20.61 -24.81 44.79
N GLU A 292 21.72 -24.48 44.12
CA GLU A 292 22.99 -24.18 44.79
C GLU A 292 23.65 -22.97 44.12
N SER A 293 23.95 -21.97 44.93
CA SER A 293 24.73 -20.78 44.62
C SER A 293 26.23 -21.06 44.76
N GLU A 294 27.10 -20.43 43.97
CA GLU A 294 28.35 -19.80 44.48
C GLU A 294 29.12 -18.96 43.42
N ASN A 295 29.41 -17.71 43.82
CA ASN A 295 30.66 -16.93 43.71
C ASN A 295 31.31 -16.49 42.38
N ASN A 296 31.22 -15.16 42.15
CA ASN A 296 32.29 -14.16 41.98
C ASN A 296 33.55 -14.47 41.14
N ARG A 297 33.85 -13.60 40.17
CA ARG A 297 35.12 -12.83 40.12
C ARG A 297 35.13 -11.68 39.10
N VAL A 298 35.60 -10.53 39.59
CA VAL A 298 35.91 -9.25 38.94
C VAL A 298 37.35 -9.27 38.41
N PHE A 299 37.63 -8.56 37.30
CA PHE A 299 38.96 -8.03 36.99
C PHE A 299 38.90 -6.59 36.44
N VAL A 300 39.80 -5.76 36.97
CA VAL A 300 40.04 -4.34 36.71
C VAL A 300 41.19 -4.18 35.70
N GLY A 301 41.17 -3.11 34.90
CA GLY A 301 42.34 -2.65 34.13
C GLY A 301 42.23 -1.18 33.73
N GLU A 302 42.98 -0.31 34.42
CA GLU A 302 43.20 1.10 34.09
C GLU A 302 44.30 1.27 33.02
N ASN A 303 44.16 2.23 32.10
CA ASN A 303 45.02 3.42 32.03
C ASN A 303 44.74 4.33 30.81
N SER A 304 44.67 5.62 31.13
CA SER A 304 44.47 6.80 30.29
C SER A 304 45.69 7.20 29.44
N LYS A 305 45.47 7.95 28.34
CA LYS A 305 46.27 9.15 27.98
C LYS A 305 45.53 10.06 26.97
N TRP A 306 45.64 11.35 27.22
CA TRP A 306 44.97 12.48 26.55
C TRP A 306 45.82 13.05 25.39
N SER A 307 45.17 13.56 24.34
CA SER A 307 45.77 14.58 23.46
C SER A 307 44.70 15.52 22.86
N THR A 308 44.64 16.70 23.46
CA THR A 308 44.47 18.07 22.92
C THR A 308 43.55 18.34 21.72
N VAL A 309 42.55 19.18 22.03
CA VAL A 309 41.61 19.88 21.15
C VAL A 309 42.33 20.87 20.21
N GLY A 310 42.08 20.75 18.91
CA GLY A 310 42.44 21.73 17.88
C GLY A 310 41.21 22.49 17.39
N SER A 311 41.27 23.82 17.48
CA SER A 311 40.24 24.80 17.14
C SER A 311 39.82 24.77 15.66
N VAL A 312 38.52 24.71 15.41
CA VAL A 312 37.91 24.91 14.09
C VAL A 312 37.63 26.38 13.86
N THR A 313 38.34 27.00 12.92
CA THR A 313 37.85 28.16 12.16
C THR A 313 38.50 28.21 10.78
N LYS A 314 37.72 28.01 9.72
CA LYS A 314 37.33 29.07 8.78
C LYS A 314 36.44 28.52 7.67
N ARG A 315 35.51 29.39 7.27
CA ARG A 315 34.56 29.23 6.16
C ARG A 315 35.32 28.96 4.86
N GLU A 316 34.98 27.86 4.22
CA GLU A 316 35.13 27.71 2.77
C GLU A 316 33.72 27.68 2.19
N ALA A 317 33.47 28.59 1.25
CA ALA A 317 32.26 28.62 0.48
C ALA A 317 32.28 27.40 -0.45
N ASP A 318 31.28 26.54 -0.33
CA ASP A 318 31.18 25.31 -1.10
C ASP A 318 30.93 25.63 -2.58
N MET A 319 31.95 25.42 -3.41
CA MET A 319 31.89 25.45 -4.86
C MET A 319 31.78 24.01 -5.39
N SER A 320 30.94 23.17 -4.78
CA SER A 320 30.70 21.80 -5.24
C SER A 320 30.14 21.81 -6.67
N THR A 321 30.73 21.02 -7.54
CA THR A 321 30.23 20.78 -8.91
C THR A 321 28.86 20.07 -8.86
N LEU A 322 28.02 20.23 -9.90
CA LEU A 322 26.73 19.54 -9.95
C LEU A 322 26.87 18.01 -9.81
N ARG A 323 27.97 17.45 -10.33
CA ARG A 323 28.37 16.05 -10.15
C ARG A 323 28.50 15.67 -8.66
N GLU A 324 29.21 16.46 -7.87
CA GLU A 324 29.37 16.20 -6.43
C GLU A 324 28.04 16.33 -5.69
N LYS A 325 27.20 17.30 -6.09
CA LYS A 325 25.84 17.45 -5.56
C LYS A 325 24.99 16.23 -5.86
N GLN A 326 25.04 15.71 -7.09
CA GLN A 326 24.28 14.53 -7.51
C GLN A 326 24.68 13.28 -6.73
N LEU A 327 26.00 13.01 -6.60
CA LEU A 327 26.49 11.87 -5.82
C LEU A 327 26.08 11.98 -4.34
N THR A 328 26.20 13.19 -3.79
CA THR A 328 25.79 13.47 -2.42
C THR A 328 24.30 13.20 -2.22
N VAL A 329 23.44 13.67 -3.13
CA VAL A 329 22.00 13.43 -3.03
C VAL A 329 21.67 11.94 -3.12
N LEU A 330 22.34 11.16 -3.97
CA LEU A 330 22.15 9.71 -4.00
C LEU A 330 22.50 9.05 -2.64
N GLN A 331 23.59 9.49 -1.99
CA GLN A 331 23.97 9.02 -0.65
C GLN A 331 22.93 9.38 0.43
N LEU A 332 22.14 10.44 0.24
CA LEU A 332 21.03 10.77 1.15
C LEU A 332 19.91 9.73 1.14
N PHE A 333 19.87 8.81 0.18
CA PHE A 333 18.86 7.75 0.10
C PHE A 333 19.41 6.35 0.44
N GLU A 334 20.73 6.19 0.52
CA GLU A 334 21.35 4.96 1.02
C GLU A 334 20.97 4.71 2.48
N ARG A 335 20.71 3.44 2.85
CA ARG A 335 20.38 3.10 4.24
C ARG A 335 21.60 3.32 5.15
N PRO A 336 21.39 3.78 6.40
CA PRO A 336 22.50 4.06 7.31
C PRO A 336 23.27 2.79 7.66
N GLU A 337 24.61 2.87 7.75
CA GLU A 337 25.40 1.77 8.30
C GLU A 337 25.01 1.50 9.77
N PRO A 338 25.00 0.23 10.23
CA PRO A 338 24.76 -0.11 11.62
C PRO A 338 25.77 0.61 12.53
N ARG A 339 25.29 1.35 13.53
CA ARG A 339 26.18 2.00 14.50
C ARG A 339 26.94 0.94 15.31
N VAL A 340 28.25 1.16 15.47
CA VAL A 340 29.04 0.50 16.52
C VAL A 340 28.73 1.24 17.83
N ASP A 341 28.24 0.52 18.84
CA ASP A 341 27.96 1.09 20.17
C ASP A 341 29.22 1.79 20.74
N GLY A 342 29.13 3.09 21.04
CA GLY A 342 30.23 3.79 21.73
C GLY A 342 30.29 5.32 21.61
N ASP A 343 29.84 5.92 20.51
CA ASP A 343 29.88 7.38 20.33
C ASP A 343 28.63 7.86 19.57
N ALA A 344 27.58 8.23 20.32
CA ALA A 344 26.49 8.99 19.74
C ALA A 344 26.92 10.47 19.74
N PRO A 345 27.27 11.08 18.59
CA PRO A 345 27.42 12.53 18.52
C PRO A 345 26.18 13.18 19.12
N ARG A 346 26.39 14.25 19.89
CA ARG A 346 25.30 15.03 20.48
C ARG A 346 24.35 15.43 19.34
N ARG A 347 23.11 14.94 19.41
CA ARG A 347 22.05 15.22 18.43
C ARG A 347 21.97 16.72 18.18
N ASP A 348 21.91 17.10 16.91
CA ASP A 348 21.76 18.50 16.51
C ASP A 348 20.53 19.08 17.22
N ILE A 349 20.69 20.27 17.81
CA ILE A 349 19.64 20.91 18.59
C ILE A 349 18.37 21.13 17.76
N ARG A 350 18.50 21.35 16.44
CA ARG A 350 17.38 21.52 15.51
C ARG A 350 16.51 20.28 15.42
N LEU A 351 17.08 19.10 15.58
CA LEU A 351 16.32 17.85 15.54
C LEU A 351 15.59 17.57 16.85
N THR A 352 15.81 18.34 17.93
CA THR A 352 15.20 18.07 19.25
C THR A 352 13.67 18.06 19.17
N GLY A 353 13.02 17.05 19.77
CA GLY A 353 11.55 16.92 19.77
C GLY A 353 10.96 16.09 18.61
N LEU A 354 11.77 15.75 17.61
CA LEU A 354 11.43 14.80 16.54
C LEU A 354 11.66 13.33 16.97
N GLY A 355 11.21 12.38 16.16
CA GLY A 355 11.24 10.95 16.44
C GLY A 355 10.02 10.46 17.23
N ARG A 356 8.85 11.09 17.02
CA ARG A 356 7.59 10.75 17.68
C ARG A 356 6.93 9.54 17.01
N LEU A 357 6.94 9.49 15.68
CA LEU A 357 6.48 8.34 14.90
C LEU A 357 7.46 7.17 15.07
N PRO A 358 7.01 6.01 15.59
CA PRO A 358 7.86 4.83 15.73
C PRO A 358 8.38 4.32 14.38
N LYS A 359 9.56 3.68 14.38
CA LYS A 359 10.20 3.17 13.17
C LYS A 359 9.45 2.02 12.50
N ASP A 360 8.73 1.23 13.29
CA ASP A 360 7.97 0.09 12.83
C ASP A 360 6.58 0.49 12.30
N VAL A 361 6.18 1.76 12.35
CA VAL A 361 4.87 2.23 11.82
C VAL A 361 5.00 2.66 10.35
N ILE A 362 4.02 2.30 9.51
CA ILE A 362 3.99 2.76 8.12
C ILE A 362 3.62 4.25 8.10
N PHE A 363 4.48 5.08 7.53
CA PHE A 363 4.23 6.51 7.36
C PHE A 363 3.05 6.75 6.41
N SER A 364 2.19 7.71 6.76
CA SER A 364 1.04 8.15 5.96
C SER A 364 1.15 9.65 5.75
N ALA A 365 0.98 10.09 4.50
CA ALA A 365 0.94 11.51 4.14
C ALA A 365 -0.48 12.11 4.26
N PHE A 366 -1.47 11.32 4.70
CA PHE A 366 -2.83 11.77 4.99
C PHE A 366 -3.05 11.96 6.50
N ASN A 367 -2.43 11.09 7.30
CA ASN A 367 -2.45 11.20 8.76
C ASN A 367 -1.81 12.51 9.25
N SER A 368 -2.62 13.35 9.88
CA SER A 368 -2.24 14.67 10.35
C SER A 368 -1.07 14.68 11.34
N VAL A 369 -0.98 13.68 12.23
CA VAL A 369 0.11 13.54 13.22
C VAL A 369 1.42 13.18 12.51
N HIS A 370 1.38 12.23 11.59
CA HIS A 370 2.54 11.81 10.81
C HIS A 370 3.05 12.97 9.94
N LEU A 371 2.12 13.65 9.26
CA LEU A 371 2.43 14.72 8.32
C LEU A 371 2.95 15.98 9.04
N GLN A 372 2.47 16.27 10.26
CA GLN A 372 3.02 17.35 11.09
C GLN A 372 4.50 17.11 11.41
N GLU A 373 4.88 15.90 11.82
CA GLU A 373 6.29 15.58 12.09
C GLU A 373 7.14 15.60 10.81
N ALA A 374 6.59 15.14 9.68
CA ALA A 374 7.25 15.26 8.38
C ALA A 374 7.50 16.72 7.99
N CYS A 375 6.55 17.61 8.29
CA CYS A 375 6.65 19.04 8.08
C CYS A 375 7.79 19.67 8.87
N GLU A 376 7.85 19.40 10.18
CA GLU A 376 8.93 19.91 11.03
C GLU A 376 10.30 19.46 10.50
N LEU A 377 10.44 18.20 10.07
CA LEU A 377 11.69 17.70 9.52
C LEU A 377 12.05 18.38 8.19
N TYR A 378 11.15 18.43 7.21
CA TYR A 378 11.53 19.02 5.92
C TYR A 378 11.81 20.52 6.03
N GLU A 379 11.20 21.24 6.98
CA GLU A 379 11.50 22.67 7.21
C GLU A 379 12.94 22.84 7.71
N ILE A 380 13.39 21.96 8.62
CA ILE A 380 14.77 21.93 9.10
C ILE A 380 15.74 21.60 7.95
N LEU A 381 15.41 20.60 7.12
CA LEU A 381 16.25 20.21 5.98
C LEU A 381 16.29 21.30 4.90
N TYR A 382 15.16 21.96 4.64
CA TYR A 382 15.07 23.09 3.73
C TYR A 382 15.92 24.28 4.22
N ALA A 383 15.92 24.55 5.53
CA ALA A 383 16.70 25.61 6.16
C ALA A 383 18.18 25.24 6.41
N ALA A 384 18.64 24.03 6.04
CA ALA A 384 20.04 23.65 6.19
C ALA A 384 20.96 24.60 5.40
N ARG A 385 22.10 24.98 5.99
CA ARG A 385 22.93 26.08 5.46
C ARG A 385 23.58 25.76 4.11
N ASP A 386 23.99 24.52 3.95
CA ASP A 386 24.71 24.00 2.79
C ASP A 386 24.47 22.48 2.69
N LEU A 387 25.02 21.88 1.65
CA LEU A 387 24.83 20.46 1.37
C LEU A 387 25.41 19.54 2.46
N ARG A 388 26.51 19.95 3.10
CA ARG A 388 27.14 19.20 4.18
C ARG A 388 26.31 19.23 5.47
N ASP A 389 25.72 20.39 5.77
CA ASP A 389 24.76 20.56 6.86
C ASP A 389 23.51 19.69 6.62
N LEU A 390 23.00 19.67 5.39
CA LEU A 390 21.90 18.81 4.97
C LEU A 390 22.24 17.32 5.17
N GLN A 391 23.37 16.85 4.65
CA GLN A 391 23.85 15.48 4.85
C GLN A 391 23.91 15.10 6.33
N THR A 392 24.50 15.97 7.16
CA THR A 392 24.66 15.72 8.60
C THR A 392 23.31 15.57 9.30
N LEU A 393 22.34 16.45 8.98
CA LEU A 393 20.99 16.38 9.53
C LEU A 393 20.25 15.11 9.10
N VAL A 394 20.31 14.76 7.81
CA VAL A 394 19.67 13.55 7.27
C VAL A 394 20.26 12.28 7.90
N GLN A 395 21.59 12.18 8.00
CA GLN A 395 22.26 11.04 8.62
C GLN A 395 21.88 10.87 10.09
N GLN A 396 21.76 11.97 10.85
CA GLN A 396 21.27 11.92 12.22
C GLN A 396 19.80 11.53 12.29
N ALA A 397 18.93 12.11 11.46
CA ALA A 397 17.50 11.82 11.44
C ALA A 397 17.21 10.33 11.17
N LYS A 398 17.89 9.71 10.19
CA LYS A 398 17.78 8.28 9.86
C LYS A 398 18.05 7.35 11.04
N GLN A 399 18.84 7.77 12.03
CA GLN A 399 19.23 6.91 13.15
C GLN A 399 18.10 6.70 14.15
N PHE A 400 17.16 7.63 14.30
CA PHE A 400 16.13 7.55 15.34
C PHE A 400 14.71 7.80 14.83
N MET A 401 14.51 8.47 13.69
CA MET A 401 13.18 8.73 13.12
C MET A 401 12.70 7.58 12.23
N ASN A 402 11.38 7.59 11.96
CA ASN A 402 10.76 6.71 10.98
C ASN A 402 11.38 6.88 9.57
N GLU A 403 11.78 5.76 8.94
CA GLU A 403 12.49 5.78 7.66
C GLU A 403 11.63 6.34 6.50
N GLY A 404 10.34 6.00 6.45
CA GLY A 404 9.43 6.51 5.42
C GLY A 404 9.19 8.01 5.52
N LEU A 405 9.05 8.52 6.76
CA LEU A 405 8.93 9.94 7.04
C LEU A 405 10.19 10.71 6.63
N VAL A 406 11.37 10.21 7.01
CA VAL A 406 12.65 10.83 6.63
C VAL A 406 12.80 10.85 5.11
N MET A 407 12.48 9.75 4.42
CA MET A 407 12.53 9.69 2.97
C MET A 407 11.62 10.76 2.34
N TYR A 408 10.35 10.85 2.76
CA TYR A 408 9.42 11.89 2.30
C TYR A 408 9.99 13.30 2.51
N ALA A 409 10.49 13.59 3.72
CA ALA A 409 11.06 14.90 4.04
C ALA A 409 12.30 15.25 3.21
N VAL A 410 13.15 14.26 2.90
CA VAL A 410 14.33 14.45 2.03
C VAL A 410 13.91 14.72 0.59
N TYR A 411 12.94 13.97 0.04
CA TYR A 411 12.39 14.24 -1.29
C TYR A 411 11.84 15.67 -1.40
N VAL A 412 11.07 16.12 -0.40
CA VAL A 412 10.54 17.50 -0.35
C VAL A 412 11.68 18.51 -0.24
N ALA A 413 12.65 18.31 0.65
CA ALA A 413 13.74 19.28 0.83
C ALA A 413 14.60 19.42 -0.44
N VAL A 414 15.04 18.29 -1.03
CA VAL A 414 15.90 18.29 -2.23
C VAL A 414 15.21 18.97 -3.41
N LEU A 415 13.90 18.71 -3.62
CA LEU A 415 13.14 19.29 -4.73
C LEU A 415 12.98 20.82 -4.64
N HIS A 416 12.99 21.40 -3.44
CA HIS A 416 12.62 22.80 -3.24
C HIS A 416 13.80 23.73 -2.97
N ARG A 417 14.95 23.20 -2.55
CA ARG A 417 16.16 23.96 -2.24
C ARG A 417 16.82 24.53 -3.49
N ASP A 418 17.17 25.82 -3.44
CA ASP A 418 17.78 26.53 -4.57
C ASP A 418 19.20 26.04 -4.90
N ASP A 419 19.94 25.52 -3.92
CA ASP A 419 21.30 25.01 -4.12
C ASP A 419 21.34 23.60 -4.76
N LEU A 420 20.19 22.94 -4.89
CA LEU A 420 20.03 21.59 -5.46
C LEU A 420 19.24 21.55 -6.77
N VAL A 421 18.97 22.73 -7.34
CA VAL A 421 18.47 22.87 -8.71
C VAL A 421 19.37 22.09 -9.69
N GLY A 422 18.74 21.31 -10.57
CA GLY A 422 19.43 20.48 -11.57
C GLY A 422 19.82 19.08 -11.08
N VAL A 423 19.63 18.76 -9.79
CA VAL A 423 19.92 17.43 -9.25
C VAL A 423 18.72 16.50 -9.44
N LYS A 424 18.94 15.33 -10.05
CA LYS A 424 17.94 14.27 -10.21
C LYS A 424 17.74 13.53 -8.88
N LEU A 425 16.48 13.36 -8.47
CA LEU A 425 16.12 12.47 -7.37
C LEU A 425 16.23 11.01 -7.82
N PRO A 426 16.63 10.06 -6.94
CA PRO A 426 16.59 8.66 -7.30
C PRO A 426 15.14 8.20 -7.53
N PRO A 427 14.90 7.24 -8.43
CA PRO A 427 13.56 6.72 -8.70
C PRO A 427 12.93 6.13 -7.45
N TYR A 428 11.75 6.63 -7.07
CA TYR A 428 11.09 6.20 -5.84
C TYR A 428 10.76 4.69 -5.86
N GLN A 429 10.39 4.16 -7.02
CA GLN A 429 10.14 2.73 -7.23
C GLN A 429 11.37 1.84 -7.06
N GLU A 430 12.59 2.35 -7.26
CA GLU A 430 13.82 1.59 -7.00
C GLU A 430 14.27 1.71 -5.53
N GLN A 431 13.95 2.84 -4.87
CA GLN A 431 14.20 3.01 -3.44
C GLN A 431 13.19 2.23 -2.57
N ARG A 432 11.96 2.10 -3.04
CA ARG A 432 10.83 1.44 -2.35
C ARG A 432 10.09 0.45 -3.26
N PRO A 433 10.77 -0.55 -3.86
CA PRO A 433 10.12 -1.53 -4.75
C PRO A 433 9.04 -2.34 -4.03
N ASP A 434 9.11 -2.42 -2.71
CA ASP A 434 8.13 -3.07 -1.82
C ASP A 434 6.74 -2.42 -1.81
N LEU A 435 6.63 -1.18 -2.27
CA LEU A 435 5.34 -0.50 -2.46
C LEU A 435 4.71 -0.73 -3.84
N PHE A 436 5.46 -1.32 -4.78
CA PHE A 436 5.01 -1.48 -6.17
C PHE A 436 4.91 -2.95 -6.58
N ILE A 437 5.75 -3.80 -5.99
CA ILE A 437 5.85 -5.23 -6.31
C ILE A 437 5.23 -6.07 -5.18
N PRO A 438 4.42 -7.08 -5.51
CA PRO A 438 3.87 -8.03 -4.55
C PRO A 438 4.94 -8.69 -3.68
N ALA A 439 4.60 -8.91 -2.42
CA ALA A 439 5.49 -9.49 -1.42
C ALA A 439 6.02 -10.86 -1.88
N GLU A 440 5.18 -11.68 -2.48
CA GLU A 440 5.53 -13.00 -3.00
C GLU A 440 6.65 -12.92 -4.06
N THR A 441 6.58 -11.94 -4.97
CA THR A 441 7.60 -11.73 -6.01
C THR A 441 8.93 -11.28 -5.39
N ILE A 442 8.89 -10.40 -4.38
CA ILE A 442 10.09 -9.95 -3.67
C ILE A 442 10.73 -11.11 -2.91
N PHE A 443 9.94 -11.93 -2.21
CA PHE A 443 10.47 -13.08 -1.50
C PHE A 443 11.10 -14.10 -2.45
N GLN A 444 10.47 -14.35 -3.61
CA GLN A 444 11.06 -15.18 -4.65
C GLN A 444 12.39 -14.61 -5.15
N ALA A 445 12.46 -13.31 -5.43
CA ALA A 445 13.68 -12.62 -5.85
C ALA A 445 14.83 -12.76 -4.84
N ILE A 446 14.55 -12.61 -3.54
CA ILE A 446 15.53 -12.82 -2.47
C ILE A 446 15.99 -14.28 -2.42
N GLN A 447 15.09 -15.25 -2.60
CA GLN A 447 15.44 -16.67 -2.58
C GLN A 447 16.34 -17.06 -3.76
N GLU A 448 16.03 -16.57 -4.96
CA GLU A 448 16.85 -16.83 -6.15
C GLU A 448 18.24 -16.19 -6.02
N ASP A 449 18.33 -14.98 -5.50
CA ASP A 449 19.62 -14.32 -5.25
C ASP A 449 20.45 -15.03 -4.16
N LYS A 450 19.80 -15.62 -3.16
CA LYS A 450 20.50 -16.48 -2.18
C LYS A 450 21.13 -17.70 -2.85
N ARG A 451 20.47 -18.29 -3.86
CA ARG A 451 20.95 -19.45 -4.65
C ARG A 451 21.96 -19.08 -5.73
N ARG A 452 22.18 -17.79 -5.98
CA ARG A 452 23.12 -17.26 -6.97
C ARG A 452 24.50 -17.93 -6.87
N THR A 453 24.95 -18.45 -8.01
CA THR A 453 26.30 -19.03 -8.21
C THR A 453 27.19 -18.19 -9.12
N ASP A 454 26.61 -17.27 -9.90
CA ASP A 454 27.33 -16.38 -10.83
C ASP A 454 26.83 -14.92 -10.74
N ASP A 455 27.53 -14.00 -11.41
CA ASP A 455 27.22 -12.56 -11.37
C ASP A 455 26.13 -12.14 -12.38
N LYS A 456 25.41 -13.08 -13.01
CA LYS A 456 24.40 -12.72 -14.02
C LYS A 456 23.17 -12.07 -13.39
N PRO A 457 22.53 -11.08 -14.03
CA PRO A 457 21.28 -10.53 -13.53
C PRO A 457 20.21 -11.62 -13.36
N ILE A 458 19.55 -11.64 -12.20
CA ILE A 458 18.41 -12.53 -11.95
C ILE A 458 17.15 -11.80 -12.36
N ILE A 459 16.29 -12.44 -13.15
CA ILE A 459 15.00 -11.91 -13.56
C ILE A 459 13.90 -12.78 -12.95
N VAL A 460 13.01 -12.16 -12.18
CA VAL A 460 11.83 -12.81 -11.60
C VAL A 460 10.58 -12.21 -12.22
N ASN A 461 9.57 -13.03 -12.51
CA ASN A 461 8.32 -12.54 -13.06
C ASN A 461 7.41 -11.99 -11.94
N TYR A 462 6.69 -10.92 -12.25
CA TYR A 462 5.60 -10.40 -11.42
C TYR A 462 4.56 -11.49 -11.15
N ILE A 463 4.13 -11.61 -9.90
CA ILE A 463 3.07 -12.54 -9.49
C ILE A 463 1.76 -11.77 -9.42
N GLU A 464 0.77 -12.25 -10.16
CA GLU A 464 -0.58 -11.70 -10.19
C GLU A 464 -1.23 -11.62 -8.80
N THR A 465 -1.90 -10.49 -8.50
CA THR A 465 -2.52 -10.19 -7.19
C THR A 465 -3.94 -10.72 -7.04
N SER A 466 -4.63 -11.02 -8.14
CA SER A 466 -6.00 -11.54 -8.12
C SER A 466 -6.29 -12.37 -9.38
N THR A 467 -7.55 -12.76 -9.58
CA THR A 467 -8.02 -13.55 -10.71
C THR A 467 -9.22 -12.87 -11.36
N ASN A 468 -9.59 -13.30 -12.57
CA ASN A 468 -10.76 -12.80 -13.30
C ASN A 468 -12.13 -13.07 -12.63
N ILE A 469 -12.16 -13.69 -11.44
CA ILE A 469 -13.36 -13.80 -10.61
C ILE A 469 -13.82 -12.41 -10.17
N ASP A 470 -12.87 -11.52 -9.85
CA ASP A 470 -13.15 -10.12 -9.57
C ASP A 470 -13.10 -9.31 -10.90
N PRO A 471 -14.22 -8.73 -11.37
CA PRO A 471 -14.22 -7.90 -12.57
C PRO A 471 -13.26 -6.70 -12.49
N GLU A 472 -12.99 -6.18 -11.30
CA GLU A 472 -12.07 -5.05 -11.11
C GLU A 472 -10.61 -5.43 -11.40
N TYR A 473 -10.27 -6.73 -11.37
CA TYR A 473 -8.92 -7.19 -11.72
C TYR A 473 -8.54 -6.87 -13.17
N LYS A 474 -9.52 -6.73 -14.07
CA LYS A 474 -9.27 -6.30 -15.46
C LYS A 474 -8.61 -4.92 -15.57
N LEU A 475 -8.73 -4.09 -14.53
CA LEU A 475 -8.12 -2.76 -14.42
C LEU A 475 -6.83 -2.76 -13.59
N ALA A 476 -6.31 -3.93 -13.20
CA ALA A 476 -5.06 -4.01 -12.46
C ALA A 476 -3.89 -3.37 -13.24
N TYR A 477 -3.85 -3.51 -14.57
CA TYR A 477 -2.81 -2.86 -15.39
C TYR A 477 -2.80 -1.32 -15.28
N PHE A 478 -3.92 -0.69 -14.88
CA PHE A 478 -4.01 0.75 -14.66
C PHE A 478 -3.76 1.08 -13.18
N ARG A 479 -4.46 0.38 -12.28
CA ARG A 479 -4.42 0.65 -10.83
C ARG A 479 -3.06 0.30 -10.20
N GLU A 480 -2.46 -0.79 -10.66
CA GLU A 480 -1.21 -1.34 -10.15
C GLU A 480 0.01 -0.91 -10.98
N ASP A 481 -0.19 -0.06 -11.99
CA ASP A 481 0.89 0.51 -12.79
C ASP A 481 1.88 1.30 -11.93
N ILE A 482 3.17 1.05 -12.15
CA ILE A 482 4.23 1.67 -11.36
C ILE A 482 4.31 3.18 -11.67
N GLY A 483 4.24 3.58 -12.94
CA GLY A 483 4.36 4.97 -13.35
C GLY A 483 3.22 5.84 -12.83
N ILE A 484 1.97 5.35 -12.87
CA ILE A 484 0.80 6.07 -12.34
C ILE A 484 0.91 6.27 -10.82
N ASN A 485 1.31 5.24 -10.07
CA ASN A 485 1.48 5.35 -8.61
C ASN A 485 2.67 6.27 -8.25
N VAL A 486 3.77 6.21 -9.01
CA VAL A 486 4.93 7.12 -8.87
C VAL A 486 4.56 8.57 -9.19
N HIS A 487 3.77 8.81 -10.23
CA HIS A 487 3.23 10.13 -10.55
C HIS A 487 2.43 10.71 -9.39
N HIS A 488 1.50 9.92 -8.83
CA HIS A 488 0.67 10.34 -7.70
C HIS A 488 1.51 10.64 -6.45
N TYR A 489 2.52 9.83 -6.14
CA TYR A 489 3.47 10.13 -5.06
C TYR A 489 4.22 11.45 -5.30
N HIS A 490 4.83 11.63 -6.49
CA HIS A 490 5.60 12.83 -6.79
C HIS A 490 4.75 14.09 -6.85
N TRP A 491 3.49 14.00 -7.30
CA TRP A 491 2.57 15.13 -7.29
C TRP A 491 2.36 15.66 -5.86
N HIS A 492 2.15 14.77 -4.88
CA HIS A 492 2.04 15.14 -3.46
C HIS A 492 3.38 15.54 -2.80
N VAL A 493 4.52 15.22 -3.41
CA VAL A 493 5.84 15.77 -3.01
C VAL A 493 6.04 17.19 -3.56
N VAL A 494 5.60 17.46 -4.79
CA VAL A 494 5.65 18.81 -5.41
C VAL A 494 4.66 19.76 -4.75
N TYR A 495 3.50 19.25 -4.36
CA TYR A 495 2.42 20.02 -3.74
C TYR A 495 2.01 19.44 -2.37
N PRO A 496 2.89 19.49 -1.34
CA PRO A 496 2.54 19.00 0.00
C PRO A 496 1.33 19.74 0.58
N ALA A 497 0.39 19.01 1.20
CA ALA A 497 -0.72 19.62 1.92
C ALA A 497 -0.23 20.54 3.05
N THR A 498 0.94 20.22 3.63
CA THR A 498 1.59 21.01 4.68
C THR A 498 2.48 22.16 4.17
N TRP A 499 2.41 22.52 2.89
CA TRP A 499 3.21 23.63 2.38
C TRP A 499 2.82 24.97 3.04
N LEU A 500 3.75 25.56 3.81
CA LEU A 500 3.59 26.87 4.46
C LEU A 500 4.40 27.95 3.70
N PRO A 501 3.74 28.84 2.94
CA PRO A 501 4.46 29.86 2.17
C PRO A 501 5.31 30.80 3.02
N ARG A 502 4.91 31.07 4.26
CA ARG A 502 5.65 31.95 5.18
C ARG A 502 6.98 31.33 5.63
N THR A 503 7.03 30.03 5.86
CA THR A 503 8.27 29.32 6.25
C THR A 503 9.17 29.08 5.04
N MET A 504 8.57 28.63 3.93
CA MET A 504 9.33 28.24 2.73
C MET A 504 9.78 29.42 1.87
N GLY A 505 9.17 30.59 2.04
CA GLY A 505 9.45 31.80 1.25
C GLY A 505 8.92 31.75 -0.19
N LYS A 506 8.17 30.71 -0.56
CA LYS A 506 7.62 30.50 -1.91
C LYS A 506 6.15 30.09 -1.84
N ILE A 507 5.33 30.59 -2.76
CA ILE A 507 3.90 30.25 -2.89
C ILE A 507 3.75 29.19 -3.97
N LYS A 508 2.94 28.17 -3.70
CA LYS A 508 2.47 27.22 -4.73
C LYS A 508 1.23 27.79 -5.40
N ASP A 509 1.41 28.37 -6.58
CA ASP A 509 0.34 28.99 -7.34
C ASP A 509 -0.75 27.97 -7.70
N ARG A 510 -2.02 28.32 -7.41
CA ARG A 510 -3.22 27.53 -7.75
C ARG A 510 -3.17 26.07 -7.28
N LYS A 511 -2.55 25.80 -6.12
CA LYS A 511 -2.36 24.44 -5.57
C LYS A 511 -3.69 23.69 -5.41
N GLY A 512 -4.72 24.35 -4.87
CA GLY A 512 -6.04 23.75 -4.66
C GLY A 512 -6.78 23.46 -5.97
N GLU A 513 -6.60 24.33 -6.98
CA GLU A 513 -7.17 24.07 -8.31
C GLU A 513 -6.47 22.89 -8.99
N LEU A 514 -5.14 22.79 -8.86
CA LEU A 514 -4.38 21.67 -9.41
C LEU A 514 -4.68 20.36 -8.68
N PHE A 515 -4.94 20.40 -7.37
CA PHE A 515 -5.45 19.26 -6.61
C PHE A 515 -6.75 18.73 -7.23
N TYR A 516 -7.72 19.62 -7.49
CA TYR A 516 -8.95 19.25 -8.19
C TYR A 516 -8.65 18.64 -9.56
N TYR A 517 -7.85 19.34 -10.38
CA TYR A 517 -7.69 18.97 -11.78
C TYR A 517 -6.94 17.66 -11.98
N MET A 518 -5.83 17.44 -11.25
CA MET A 518 -5.05 16.20 -11.35
C MET A 518 -5.91 14.99 -10.99
N HIS A 519 -6.61 15.03 -9.85
CA HIS A 519 -7.47 13.92 -9.42
C HIS A 519 -8.70 13.74 -10.32
N GLN A 520 -9.27 14.82 -10.86
CA GLN A 520 -10.34 14.75 -11.86
C GLN A 520 -9.86 14.06 -13.15
N GLN A 521 -8.63 14.33 -13.59
CA GLN A 521 -8.03 13.67 -14.76
C GLN A 521 -7.74 12.19 -14.50
N MET A 522 -7.28 11.80 -13.30
CA MET A 522 -7.15 10.38 -12.92
C MET A 522 -8.50 9.65 -13.01
N LEU A 523 -9.59 10.28 -12.56
CA LEU A 523 -10.94 9.73 -12.66
C LEU A 523 -11.41 9.60 -14.12
N ALA A 524 -11.17 10.63 -14.95
CA ALA A 524 -11.55 10.61 -16.37
C ALA A 524 -10.82 9.49 -17.12
N ARG A 525 -9.52 9.33 -16.88
CA ARG A 525 -8.70 8.25 -17.43
C ARG A 525 -9.21 6.88 -17.00
N TYR A 526 -9.44 6.70 -15.71
CA TYR A 526 -9.94 5.44 -15.17
C TYR A 526 -11.34 5.08 -15.72
N ASP A 527 -12.26 6.03 -15.80
CA ASP A 527 -13.60 5.77 -16.37
C ASP A 527 -13.54 5.44 -17.87
N CYS A 528 -12.64 6.04 -18.65
CA CYS A 528 -12.43 5.67 -20.04
C CYS A 528 -11.95 4.21 -20.18
N ASP A 529 -11.04 3.76 -19.32
CA ASP A 529 -10.58 2.37 -19.30
C ASP A 529 -11.65 1.38 -18.79
N ARG A 530 -12.49 1.81 -17.83
CA ARG A 530 -13.68 1.05 -17.41
C ARG A 530 -14.61 0.79 -18.60
N LEU A 531 -14.94 1.84 -19.36
CA LEU A 531 -15.79 1.73 -20.55
C LEU A 531 -15.13 0.84 -21.63
N GLY A 532 -13.82 0.97 -21.86
CA GLY A 532 -13.07 0.11 -22.80
C GLY A 532 -13.08 -1.38 -22.45
N LEU A 533 -13.32 -1.71 -21.18
CA LEU A 533 -13.47 -3.08 -20.66
C LEU A 533 -14.92 -3.53 -20.49
N GLY A 534 -15.89 -2.68 -20.83
CA GLY A 534 -17.33 -2.95 -20.64
C GLY A 534 -17.76 -2.92 -19.18
N LEU A 535 -17.06 -2.16 -18.33
CA LEU A 535 -17.42 -1.93 -16.94
C LEU A 535 -18.20 -0.62 -16.81
N GLN A 536 -19.12 -0.57 -15.84
CA GLN A 536 -19.86 0.65 -15.52
C GLN A 536 -18.93 1.70 -14.92
N ARG A 537 -19.26 2.97 -15.13
CA ARG A 537 -18.57 4.14 -14.57
C ARG A 537 -18.50 4.09 -13.04
N VAL A 538 -17.52 4.80 -12.47
CA VAL A 538 -17.33 4.86 -11.03
C VAL A 538 -18.53 5.48 -10.32
N ILE A 539 -19.03 4.78 -9.31
CA ILE A 539 -20.10 5.25 -8.43
C ILE A 539 -19.48 6.00 -7.23
N PRO A 540 -19.86 7.27 -6.98
CA PRO A 540 -19.32 8.06 -5.88
C PRO A 540 -19.64 7.48 -4.50
N TYR A 541 -18.67 7.48 -3.61
CA TYR A 541 -18.85 7.12 -2.19
C TYR A 541 -19.35 8.33 -1.38
N HIS A 542 -20.66 8.58 -1.43
CA HIS A 542 -21.31 9.75 -0.79
C HIS A 542 -22.13 9.39 0.47
N ASN A 543 -22.48 8.10 0.61
CA ASN A 543 -23.21 7.54 1.75
C ASN A 543 -22.27 6.64 2.56
N PHE A 544 -21.96 7.04 3.79
CA PHE A 544 -20.99 6.34 4.64
C PHE A 544 -21.55 5.08 5.30
N ASP A 545 -22.87 4.91 5.33
CA ASP A 545 -23.54 3.66 5.73
C ASP A 545 -23.45 2.57 4.66
N GLN A 546 -23.03 2.92 3.44
CA GLN A 546 -22.94 1.96 2.34
C GLN A 546 -21.81 0.96 2.59
N LYS A 547 -22.15 -0.32 2.49
CA LYS A 547 -21.18 -1.42 2.41
C LYS A 547 -20.24 -1.23 1.22
N ILE A 548 -18.93 -1.37 1.46
CA ILE A 548 -17.90 -1.20 0.42
C ILE A 548 -17.28 -2.54 -0.01
N GLY A 549 -16.73 -2.55 -1.23
CA GLY A 549 -16.03 -3.71 -1.78
C GLY A 549 -14.64 -3.89 -1.17
N GLY A 550 -14.16 -5.13 -1.17
CA GLY A 550 -12.86 -5.52 -0.70
C GLY A 550 -11.74 -5.24 -1.71
N TYR A 551 -10.51 -5.20 -1.22
CA TYR A 551 -9.27 -5.16 -1.96
C TYR A 551 -8.13 -5.71 -1.10
N ALA A 552 -7.30 -6.59 -1.67
CA ALA A 552 -6.07 -7.10 -1.05
C ALA A 552 -4.89 -6.71 -1.93
N SER A 553 -3.93 -5.98 -1.37
CA SER A 553 -2.83 -5.39 -2.16
C SER A 553 -1.64 -6.32 -2.39
N HIS A 554 -1.48 -7.33 -1.54
CA HIS A 554 -0.30 -8.21 -1.50
C HIS A 554 1.03 -7.45 -1.27
N LEU A 555 0.98 -6.24 -0.70
CA LEU A 555 2.18 -5.43 -0.45
C LEU A 555 2.68 -5.58 0.99
N VAL A 556 3.99 -5.40 1.15
CA VAL A 556 4.70 -5.43 2.44
C VAL A 556 5.63 -4.23 2.53
N SER A 557 5.80 -3.64 3.71
CA SER A 557 6.78 -2.57 3.95
C SER A 557 8.07 -3.15 4.52
N ILE A 558 9.12 -3.28 3.71
CA ILE A 558 10.40 -3.87 4.12
C ILE A 558 11.13 -2.99 5.15
N ILE A 559 10.91 -1.68 5.10
CA ILE A 559 11.53 -0.72 6.03
C ILE A 559 10.86 -0.66 7.40
N ASN A 560 9.66 -1.23 7.56
CA ASN A 560 8.90 -1.22 8.80
C ASN A 560 8.70 -2.66 9.30
N ASP A 561 9.79 -3.39 9.54
CA ASP A 561 9.79 -4.78 10.03
C ASP A 561 8.93 -5.74 9.20
N SER A 562 8.85 -5.50 7.89
CA SER A 562 8.02 -6.30 6.97
C SER A 562 6.53 -6.32 7.37
N LYS A 563 6.02 -5.23 7.94
CA LYS A 563 4.57 -5.06 8.16
C LYS A 563 3.80 -5.03 6.85
N MET A 564 2.66 -5.69 6.86
CA MET A 564 1.83 -5.88 5.66
C MET A 564 0.92 -4.68 5.46
N PHE A 565 0.56 -4.34 4.23
CA PHE A 565 -0.60 -3.48 4.03
C PHE A 565 -1.86 -4.30 4.31
N ALA A 566 -2.70 -3.81 5.21
CA ALA A 566 -3.89 -4.54 5.60
C ALA A 566 -4.85 -4.66 4.42
N SER A 567 -5.37 -5.88 4.22
CA SER A 567 -6.39 -6.14 3.21
C SER A 567 -7.75 -5.70 3.73
N ARG A 568 -8.55 -5.10 2.85
CA ARG A 568 -9.94 -4.79 3.13
C ARG A 568 -10.82 -5.89 2.50
N PRO A 569 -11.65 -6.58 3.27
CA PRO A 569 -12.63 -7.52 2.74
C PRO A 569 -13.96 -6.84 2.41
N ASP A 570 -14.81 -7.55 1.67
CA ASP A 570 -16.12 -7.03 1.26
C ASP A 570 -17.05 -6.75 2.45
N ASN A 571 -17.98 -5.83 2.21
CA ASN A 571 -19.13 -5.53 3.05
C ASN A 571 -18.84 -4.85 4.39
N LEU A 572 -17.65 -4.26 4.55
CA LEU A 572 -17.37 -3.33 5.65
C LEU A 572 -18.13 -2.01 5.45
N VAL A 573 -18.42 -1.35 6.56
CA VAL A 573 -19.05 -0.02 6.64
C VAL A 573 -18.08 0.88 7.40
N LEU A 574 -18.05 2.17 7.06
CA LEU A 574 -17.19 3.15 7.71
C LEU A 574 -17.51 3.22 9.21
N GLN A 575 -16.48 3.35 10.04
CA GLN A 575 -16.61 3.38 11.50
C GLN A 575 -15.71 4.46 12.06
N ASP A 576 -16.05 4.96 13.25
CA ASP A 576 -15.23 5.93 13.98
C ASP A 576 -13.83 5.38 14.24
N VAL A 577 -12.82 6.21 13.99
CA VAL A 577 -11.41 5.88 14.20
C VAL A 577 -10.94 6.49 15.51
N ASN A 578 -10.34 5.65 16.37
CA ASN A 578 -9.72 6.06 17.61
C ASN A 578 -8.42 5.26 17.83
N ARG A 579 -7.36 5.64 17.12
CA ARG A 579 -6.04 5.00 17.17
C ARG A 579 -4.97 5.92 16.59
N ASP A 580 -3.71 5.61 16.86
CA ASP A 580 -2.54 6.27 16.25
C ASP A 580 -2.55 7.81 16.43
N GLY A 581 -3.07 8.29 17.57
CA GLY A 581 -3.17 9.71 17.90
C GLY A 581 -4.30 10.45 17.17
N GLN A 582 -5.13 9.74 16.41
CA GLN A 582 -6.29 10.30 15.71
C GLN A 582 -7.59 9.91 16.39
N GLN A 583 -8.52 10.86 16.46
CA GLN A 583 -9.89 10.66 16.84
C GLN A 583 -10.77 11.29 15.76
N ILE A 584 -11.32 10.47 14.87
CA ILE A 584 -12.12 10.91 13.73
C ILE A 584 -13.46 10.19 13.80
N THR A 585 -14.56 10.95 13.87
CA THR A 585 -15.91 10.37 13.87
C THR A 585 -16.57 10.47 12.50
N VAL A 586 -17.38 9.47 12.15
CA VAL A 586 -18.17 9.49 10.91
C VAL A 586 -19.11 10.71 10.90
N GLU A 587 -19.68 11.06 12.05
CA GLU A 587 -20.54 12.25 12.20
C GLU A 587 -19.77 13.54 11.86
N GLU A 588 -18.52 13.70 12.32
CA GLU A 588 -17.70 14.86 11.96
C GLU A 588 -17.44 14.93 10.46
N LEU A 589 -17.12 13.79 9.85
CA LEU A 589 -16.87 13.72 8.42
C LEU A 589 -18.12 14.10 7.61
N GLU A 590 -19.31 13.68 8.05
CA GLU A 590 -20.59 14.11 7.45
C GLU A 590 -20.83 15.61 7.61
N ARG A 591 -20.55 16.17 8.79
CA ARG A 591 -20.68 17.62 9.02
C ARG A 591 -19.72 18.41 8.13
N PHE A 592 -18.49 17.96 7.93
CA PHE A 592 -17.54 18.59 7.01
C PHE A 592 -18.03 18.53 5.56
N LYS A 593 -18.52 17.35 5.12
CA LYS A 593 -19.14 17.17 3.80
C LYS A 593 -20.27 18.17 3.58
N ASP A 594 -21.20 18.29 4.52
CA ASP A 594 -22.36 19.17 4.41
C ASP A 594 -21.96 20.64 4.36
N ARG A 595 -20.98 21.06 5.18
CA ARG A 595 -20.43 22.43 5.17
C ARG A 595 -19.73 22.76 3.85
N LEU A 596 -18.96 21.84 3.30
CA LEU A 596 -18.28 22.01 2.01
C LEU A 596 -19.30 22.11 0.86
N MET A 597 -20.32 21.25 0.86
CA MET A 597 -21.42 21.30 -0.12
C MET A 597 -22.23 22.59 0.00
N GLN A 598 -22.53 23.03 1.21
CA GLN A 598 -23.21 24.31 1.45
C GLN A 598 -22.37 25.49 0.95
N ALA A 599 -21.06 25.48 1.20
CA ALA A 599 -20.16 26.52 0.70
C ALA A 599 -20.09 26.56 -0.84
N ALA A 600 -20.05 25.38 -1.47
CA ALA A 600 -20.10 25.24 -2.92
C ALA A 600 -21.41 25.80 -3.50
N HIS A 601 -22.56 25.49 -2.91
CA HIS A 601 -23.87 25.98 -3.37
C HIS A 601 -24.10 27.47 -3.12
N LEU A 602 -23.62 28.01 -2.00
CA LEU A 602 -23.72 29.45 -1.68
C LEU A 602 -22.71 30.30 -2.46
N GLY A 603 -21.66 29.67 -3.02
CA GLY A 603 -20.55 30.37 -3.67
C GLY A 603 -19.76 31.25 -2.70
N LYS A 604 -19.73 30.91 -1.39
CA LYS A 604 -19.06 31.67 -0.34
C LYS A 604 -18.58 30.73 0.77
N VAL A 605 -17.44 31.04 1.38
CA VAL A 605 -16.85 30.30 2.50
C VAL A 605 -16.68 31.21 3.72
N ILE A 606 -16.58 30.63 4.91
CA ILE A 606 -16.37 31.34 6.18
C ILE A 606 -14.90 31.21 6.57
N ASP A 607 -14.17 32.30 6.72
CA ASP A 607 -12.80 32.26 7.23
C ASP A 607 -12.75 32.09 8.76
N GLU A 608 -11.55 31.92 9.33
CA GLU A 608 -11.34 31.80 10.80
C GLU A 608 -11.89 32.99 11.60
N SER A 609 -12.00 34.18 10.99
CA SER A 609 -12.54 35.37 11.65
C SER A 609 -14.08 35.45 11.60
N GLY A 610 -14.73 34.49 10.94
CA GLY A 610 -16.18 34.48 10.72
C GLY A 610 -16.62 35.34 9.53
N LYS A 611 -15.69 35.85 8.72
CA LYS A 611 -16.01 36.68 7.55
C LYS A 611 -16.35 35.78 6.36
N LEU A 612 -17.37 36.19 5.62
CA LEU A 612 -17.77 35.56 4.36
C LEU A 612 -16.83 35.97 3.22
N VAL A 613 -16.11 35.01 2.66
CA VAL A 613 -15.24 35.15 1.50
C VAL A 613 -15.96 34.58 0.27
N PRO A 614 -16.20 35.37 -0.79
CA PRO A 614 -16.84 34.87 -2.00
C PRO A 614 -15.92 33.94 -2.79
N LEU A 615 -16.47 32.83 -3.28
CA LEU A 615 -15.83 31.95 -4.25
C LEU A 615 -16.01 32.57 -5.63
N THR A 616 -14.99 33.30 -6.08
CA THR A 616 -15.01 33.97 -7.38
C THR A 616 -14.71 33.01 -8.52
N ILE A 617 -15.04 33.39 -9.76
CA ILE A 617 -14.77 32.58 -10.95
C ILE A 617 -13.27 32.22 -11.07
N GLU A 618 -12.38 33.15 -10.69
CA GLU A 618 -10.93 32.99 -10.81
C GLU A 618 -10.31 32.22 -9.63
N THR A 619 -10.69 32.55 -8.40
CA THR A 619 -10.01 32.03 -7.19
C THR A 619 -10.82 30.98 -6.43
N GLY A 620 -12.12 30.85 -6.69
CA GLY A 620 -13.02 30.06 -5.85
C GLY A 620 -12.73 28.55 -5.91
N ILE A 621 -12.28 28.03 -7.06
CA ILE A 621 -11.91 26.61 -7.17
C ILE A 621 -10.64 26.29 -6.37
N ASP A 622 -9.68 27.22 -6.35
CA ASP A 622 -8.43 27.07 -5.61
C ASP A 622 -8.68 27.11 -4.09
N VAL A 623 -9.51 28.04 -3.64
CA VAL A 623 -9.96 28.12 -2.25
C VAL A 623 -10.70 26.85 -1.85
N LEU A 624 -11.63 26.37 -2.68
CA LEU A 624 -12.36 25.14 -2.39
C LEU A 624 -11.43 23.92 -2.33
N GLY A 625 -10.44 23.82 -3.23
CA GLY A 625 -9.44 22.76 -3.20
C GLY A 625 -8.61 22.76 -1.92
N ALA A 626 -8.21 23.94 -1.45
CA ALA A 626 -7.49 24.08 -0.19
C ALA A 626 -8.32 23.66 1.04
N LEU A 627 -9.64 23.86 1.02
CA LEU A 627 -10.58 23.45 2.07
C LEU A 627 -10.90 21.96 2.06
N VAL A 628 -11.00 21.35 0.86
CA VAL A 628 -11.40 19.94 0.70
C VAL A 628 -10.25 18.98 1.05
N GLU A 629 -9.01 19.31 0.66
CA GLU A 629 -7.83 18.44 0.85
C GLU A 629 -7.65 17.98 2.32
N ALA A 630 -7.57 18.80 3.36
CA ALA A 630 -7.32 20.24 3.42
C ALA A 630 -5.81 20.52 3.50
N SER A 631 -5.39 21.69 3.05
CA SER A 631 -3.99 22.14 3.16
C SER A 631 -3.85 23.27 4.19
N TYR A 632 -2.62 23.66 4.56
CA TYR A 632 -2.41 24.81 5.44
C TYR A 632 -2.97 26.14 4.89
N THR A 633 -3.25 26.20 3.59
CA THR A 633 -3.91 27.36 2.97
C THR A 633 -5.44 27.33 3.10
N SER A 634 -6.01 26.33 3.78
CA SER A 634 -7.42 26.30 4.17
C SER A 634 -7.77 27.54 5.00
N LEU A 635 -8.85 28.23 4.63
CA LEU A 635 -9.25 29.48 5.30
C LEU A 635 -9.86 29.26 6.69
N ASN A 636 -10.33 28.04 6.99
CA ASN A 636 -10.91 27.67 8.28
C ASN A 636 -10.94 26.14 8.44
N SER A 637 -9.80 25.55 8.81
CA SER A 637 -9.68 24.11 9.00
C SER A 637 -10.50 23.59 10.18
N THR A 638 -10.77 24.41 11.20
CA THR A 638 -11.63 24.03 12.34
C THR A 638 -13.09 23.87 11.92
N TYR A 639 -13.57 24.68 10.97
CA TYR A 639 -14.95 24.60 10.48
C TYR A 639 -15.12 23.59 9.36
N TYR A 640 -14.21 23.55 8.38
CA TYR A 640 -14.33 22.69 7.20
C TYR A 640 -13.63 21.33 7.35
N GLY A 641 -12.78 21.15 8.37
CA GLY A 641 -12.05 19.90 8.62
C GLY A 641 -10.97 19.62 7.58
N THR A 642 -10.57 18.34 7.48
CA THR A 642 -9.68 17.82 6.43
C THR A 642 -10.31 16.63 5.70
N PHE A 643 -11.52 16.86 5.18
CA PHE A 643 -12.44 15.85 4.64
C PHE A 643 -11.77 14.77 3.77
N HIS A 644 -10.98 15.15 2.77
CA HIS A 644 -10.35 14.20 1.86
C HIS A 644 -9.32 13.31 2.60
N ASN A 645 -8.40 13.92 3.36
CA ASN A 645 -7.37 13.17 4.10
C ASN A 645 -7.98 12.28 5.20
N ASP A 646 -8.96 12.78 5.95
CA ASP A 646 -9.66 12.01 6.99
C ASP A 646 -10.37 10.81 6.39
N LEU A 647 -11.02 10.97 5.23
CA LEU A 647 -11.69 9.85 4.55
C LEU A 647 -10.69 8.80 4.02
N HIS A 648 -9.49 9.23 3.57
CA HIS A 648 -8.39 8.33 3.26
C HIS A 648 -7.96 7.51 4.48
N ASP A 649 -7.75 8.18 5.62
CA ASP A 649 -7.34 7.54 6.87
C ASP A 649 -8.40 6.55 7.37
N MET A 650 -9.67 6.97 7.44
CA MET A 650 -10.76 6.11 7.90
C MET A 650 -10.95 4.88 7.01
N LEU A 651 -10.87 5.02 5.69
CA LEU A 651 -10.94 3.86 4.78
C LEU A 651 -9.70 2.98 4.85
N SER A 652 -8.52 3.57 5.11
CA SER A 652 -7.28 2.81 5.29
C SER A 652 -7.25 2.02 6.59
N LEU A 653 -8.02 2.44 7.60
CA LEU A 653 -8.10 1.84 8.93
C LEU A 653 -9.40 1.06 9.17
N ILE A 654 -10.28 0.95 8.17
CA ILE A 654 -11.62 0.37 8.31
C ILE A 654 -11.64 -1.08 8.83
N HIS A 655 -10.55 -1.84 8.63
CA HIS A 655 -10.40 -3.21 9.14
C HIS A 655 -10.04 -3.28 10.64
N ASP A 656 -9.54 -2.19 11.22
CA ASP A 656 -9.08 -2.10 12.62
C ASP A 656 -9.13 -0.63 13.13
N PRO A 657 -10.33 0.00 13.18
CA PRO A 657 -10.46 1.44 13.38
C PRO A 657 -10.09 1.92 14.79
N ASP A 658 -10.12 1.03 15.79
CA ASP A 658 -9.71 1.33 17.17
C ASP A 658 -8.36 0.71 17.56
N GLY A 659 -7.67 0.09 16.59
CA GLY A 659 -6.34 -0.47 16.76
C GLY A 659 -6.28 -1.68 17.67
N ARG A 660 -7.42 -2.31 17.98
CA ARG A 660 -7.46 -3.50 18.85
C ARG A 660 -6.69 -4.68 18.25
N TYR A 661 -6.66 -4.78 16.94
CA TYR A 661 -5.99 -5.86 16.22
C TYR A 661 -4.53 -5.55 15.86
N LYS A 662 -4.05 -4.34 16.18
CA LYS A 662 -2.69 -3.87 15.85
C LYS A 662 -2.31 -4.12 14.39
N GLN A 663 -3.29 -4.05 13.50
CA GLN A 663 -3.07 -4.14 12.07
C GLN A 663 -2.54 -2.80 11.58
N SER A 664 -1.63 -2.84 10.61
CA SER A 664 -1.17 -1.66 9.87
C SER A 664 -2.29 -1.06 9.01
N ILE A 665 -2.04 0.12 8.46
CA ILE A 665 -2.92 0.75 7.48
C ILE A 665 -3.06 -0.09 6.19
N GLY A 666 -4.18 0.06 5.50
CA GLY A 666 -4.36 -0.37 4.11
C GLY A 666 -3.68 0.59 3.13
N VAL A 667 -3.66 0.22 1.85
CA VAL A 667 -2.95 0.99 0.80
C VAL A 667 -3.51 2.40 0.57
N LEU A 668 -4.78 2.65 0.91
CA LEU A 668 -5.37 3.99 0.82
C LEU A 668 -4.68 5.02 1.72
N GLY A 669 -3.96 4.57 2.75
CA GLY A 669 -3.25 5.44 3.68
C GLY A 669 -1.92 5.99 3.15
N THR A 670 -1.47 5.60 1.94
CA THR A 670 -0.22 6.14 1.36
C THR A 670 -0.40 6.55 -0.09
N THR A 671 0.15 7.71 -0.46
CA THR A 671 0.04 8.24 -1.83
C THR A 671 0.69 7.30 -2.86
N ALA A 672 1.78 6.62 -2.52
CA ALA A 672 2.44 5.68 -3.42
C ALA A 672 1.64 4.39 -3.71
N THR A 673 0.58 4.08 -2.94
CA THR A 673 -0.18 2.82 -3.12
C THR A 673 -1.69 3.01 -3.21
N ALA A 674 -2.22 4.20 -2.90
CA ALA A 674 -3.66 4.43 -2.84
C ALA A 674 -4.38 4.16 -4.17
N VAL A 675 -3.77 4.51 -5.31
CA VAL A 675 -4.36 4.34 -6.66
C VAL A 675 -4.64 2.87 -6.99
N ARG A 676 -3.94 1.94 -6.30
CA ARG A 676 -4.13 0.49 -6.46
C ARG A 676 -5.53 0.06 -6.01
N ASP A 677 -6.12 0.73 -5.04
CA ASP A 677 -7.42 0.34 -4.47
C ASP A 677 -8.60 0.93 -5.28
N PRO A 678 -9.57 0.12 -5.75
CA PRO A 678 -10.77 0.65 -6.43
C PRO A 678 -11.54 1.71 -5.63
N MET A 679 -11.46 1.69 -4.29
CA MET A 679 -12.08 2.71 -3.44
C MET A 679 -11.46 4.10 -3.60
N PHE A 680 -10.21 4.20 -4.06
CA PHE A 680 -9.59 5.48 -4.40
C PHE A 680 -10.47 6.28 -5.36
N PHE A 681 -10.91 5.65 -6.45
CA PHE A 681 -11.72 6.32 -7.46
C PHE A 681 -13.12 6.66 -6.95
N ARG A 682 -13.71 5.81 -6.11
CA ARG A 682 -15.05 6.09 -5.52
C ARG A 682 -15.01 7.26 -4.55
N LEU A 683 -13.97 7.35 -3.72
CA LEU A 683 -13.69 8.50 -2.85
C LEU A 683 -13.50 9.76 -3.70
N HIS A 684 -12.59 9.71 -4.66
CA HIS A 684 -12.26 10.87 -5.48
C HIS A 684 -13.45 11.32 -6.33
N ARG A 685 -14.33 10.42 -6.77
CA ARG A 685 -15.58 10.80 -7.46
C ARG A 685 -16.54 11.55 -6.55
N ALA A 686 -16.57 11.25 -5.25
CA ALA A 686 -17.36 12.00 -4.28
C ALA A 686 -16.77 13.41 -4.05
N VAL A 687 -15.44 13.52 -3.95
CA VAL A 687 -14.71 14.79 -3.87
C VAL A 687 -14.91 15.63 -5.14
N ASP A 688 -14.73 15.04 -6.32
CA ASP A 688 -14.95 15.66 -7.63
C ASP A 688 -16.38 16.20 -7.78
N ASN A 689 -17.39 15.48 -7.25
CA ASN A 689 -18.76 15.97 -7.24
C ASN A 689 -18.90 17.30 -6.47
N MET A 690 -18.16 17.53 -5.38
CA MET A 690 -18.20 18.81 -4.65
C MET A 690 -17.73 19.98 -5.53
N PHE A 691 -16.65 19.76 -6.28
CA PHE A 691 -16.14 20.74 -7.24
C PHE A 691 -17.11 20.96 -8.40
N VAL A 692 -17.74 19.90 -8.90
CA VAL A 692 -18.78 19.98 -9.93
C VAL A 692 -19.98 20.81 -9.45
N GLU A 693 -20.43 20.64 -8.21
CA GLU A 693 -21.52 21.43 -7.65
C GLU A 693 -21.15 22.92 -7.56
N TYR A 694 -19.91 23.25 -7.18
CA TYR A 694 -19.43 24.63 -7.26
C TYR A 694 -19.42 25.13 -8.71
N LYS A 695 -18.85 24.37 -9.66
CA LYS A 695 -18.79 24.74 -11.08
C LYS A 695 -20.18 24.90 -11.72
N ARG A 696 -21.24 24.30 -11.16
CA ARG A 696 -22.64 24.53 -11.57
C ARG A 696 -23.18 25.90 -11.18
N THR A 697 -22.63 26.53 -10.14
CA THR A 697 -23.02 27.89 -9.72
C THR A 697 -22.43 28.97 -10.63
N ILE A 698 -21.39 28.63 -11.40
CA ILE A 698 -20.72 29.54 -12.33
C ILE A 698 -21.44 29.52 -13.68
N PRO A 699 -21.65 30.68 -14.33
CA PRO A 699 -22.26 30.73 -15.65
C PRO A 699 -21.42 30.02 -16.72
N SER A 700 -22.11 29.30 -17.61
CA SER A 700 -21.53 28.75 -18.84
C SER A 700 -20.78 29.82 -19.62
N TYR A 701 -19.68 29.42 -20.27
CA TYR A 701 -18.92 30.31 -21.15
C TYR A 701 -19.82 30.88 -22.25
N GLN A 702 -19.69 32.19 -22.47
CA GLN A 702 -20.32 32.87 -23.59
C GLN A 702 -19.49 32.66 -24.86
N HIS A 703 -20.11 32.84 -26.02
CA HIS A 703 -19.44 32.68 -27.32
C HIS A 703 -18.14 33.48 -27.42
N GLY A 704 -18.15 34.75 -26.98
CA GLY A 704 -16.95 35.61 -27.02
C GLY A 704 -15.84 35.23 -26.03
N GLU A 705 -16.12 34.41 -25.00
CA GLU A 705 -15.07 33.88 -24.12
C GLU A 705 -14.35 32.68 -24.74
N LEU A 706 -15.03 31.97 -25.66
CA LEU A 706 -14.57 30.74 -26.32
C LEU A 706 -13.95 31.00 -27.70
N ASP A 707 -14.45 32.01 -28.42
CA ASP A 707 -14.04 32.33 -29.79
C ASP A 707 -12.61 32.89 -29.83
N PHE A 708 -11.91 32.61 -30.94
CA PHE A 708 -10.63 33.25 -31.27
C PHE A 708 -10.78 33.92 -32.64
N PRO A 709 -11.24 35.18 -32.68
CA PRO A 709 -11.63 35.84 -33.91
C PRO A 709 -10.53 35.83 -34.99
N GLY A 710 -10.89 35.38 -36.19
CA GLY A 710 -10.00 35.30 -37.34
C GLY A 710 -9.11 34.06 -37.39
N ILE A 711 -9.22 33.14 -36.43
CA ILE A 711 -8.56 31.83 -36.47
C ILE A 711 -9.61 30.75 -36.72
N THR A 712 -9.37 29.89 -37.72
CA THR A 712 -10.23 28.74 -38.02
C THR A 712 -9.41 27.46 -38.06
N VAL A 713 -9.87 26.40 -37.40
CA VAL A 713 -9.27 25.06 -37.50
C VAL A 713 -9.98 24.30 -38.62
N GLU A 714 -9.30 24.10 -39.74
CA GLU A 714 -9.88 23.49 -40.93
C GLU A 714 -9.92 21.96 -40.82
N ASN A 715 -8.82 21.34 -40.40
CA ASN A 715 -8.67 19.89 -40.34
C ASN A 715 -7.77 19.45 -39.17
N VAL A 716 -8.05 18.28 -38.62
CA VAL A 716 -7.23 17.62 -37.59
C VAL A 716 -7.13 16.15 -37.96
N GLU A 717 -5.93 15.62 -38.06
CA GLU A 717 -5.69 14.20 -38.31
C GLU A 717 -4.69 13.65 -37.30
N VAL A 718 -4.93 12.42 -36.84
CA VAL A 718 -3.95 11.67 -36.05
C VAL A 718 -3.19 10.76 -36.99
N LYS A 719 -1.89 11.03 -37.16
CA LYS A 719 -0.97 10.22 -37.96
C LYS A 719 -0.36 9.14 -37.08
N ALA A 720 -0.83 7.92 -37.29
CA ALA A 720 -0.30 6.67 -36.74
C ALA A 720 -0.09 5.68 -37.89
N THR A 721 0.12 4.39 -37.61
CA THR A 721 0.19 3.36 -38.68
C THR A 721 -1.04 3.41 -39.59
N VAL A 722 -2.22 3.64 -39.00
CA VAL A 722 -3.46 3.92 -39.71
C VAL A 722 -3.99 5.27 -39.24
N THR A 723 -4.25 6.19 -40.18
CA THR A 723 -4.74 7.53 -39.83
C THR A 723 -6.03 7.44 -38.99
N ASN A 724 -6.07 8.16 -37.87
CA ASN A 724 -7.17 8.20 -36.90
C ASN A 724 -7.45 6.87 -36.16
N VAL A 725 -6.53 5.90 -36.20
CA VAL A 725 -6.60 4.68 -35.38
C VAL A 725 -5.34 4.56 -34.55
N LEU A 726 -5.49 4.49 -33.24
CA LEU A 726 -4.39 4.32 -32.28
C LEU A 726 -4.38 2.90 -31.75
N ASN A 727 -3.26 2.21 -31.93
CA ASN A 727 -3.05 0.87 -31.38
C ASN A 727 -2.40 0.95 -30.00
N THR A 728 -2.98 0.24 -29.03
CA THR A 728 -2.41 0.02 -27.69
C THR A 728 -2.07 -1.45 -27.51
N PHE A 729 -1.10 -1.76 -26.66
CA PHE A 729 -0.62 -3.13 -26.42
C PHE A 729 0.04 -3.25 -25.04
N MET A 730 0.27 -4.48 -24.57
CA MET A 730 1.04 -4.70 -23.34
C MET A 730 2.53 -4.82 -23.68
N THR A 731 3.36 -4.14 -22.91
CA THR A 731 4.83 -4.18 -23.04
C THR A 731 5.45 -4.71 -21.76
N ASP A 732 6.51 -5.51 -21.90
CA ASP A 732 7.32 -5.98 -20.78
C ASP A 732 8.32 -4.90 -20.35
N ASP A 733 8.45 -4.68 -19.04
CA ASP A 733 9.44 -3.78 -18.44
C ASP A 733 10.05 -4.39 -17.18
N TYR A 734 11.14 -3.80 -16.66
CA TYR A 734 11.98 -4.38 -15.63
C TYR A 734 12.32 -3.38 -14.51
N LEU A 735 11.95 -3.72 -13.27
CA LEU A 735 12.29 -2.93 -12.09
C LEU A 735 13.49 -3.52 -11.34
N GLU A 736 14.51 -2.71 -11.08
CA GLU A 736 15.67 -3.11 -10.26
C GLU A 736 15.34 -3.11 -8.76
N LEU A 737 15.63 -4.21 -8.06
CA LEU A 737 15.36 -4.34 -6.63
C LEU A 737 16.55 -3.98 -5.73
N LYS A 738 17.78 -3.99 -6.26
CA LYS A 738 19.03 -3.88 -5.49
C LYS A 738 19.10 -2.64 -4.59
N HIS A 739 18.54 -1.52 -5.01
CA HIS A 739 18.63 -0.26 -4.26
C HIS A 739 17.67 -0.20 -3.07
N GLY A 740 16.53 -0.90 -3.13
CA GLY A 740 15.52 -0.87 -2.08
C GLY A 740 15.47 -2.12 -1.19
N VAL A 741 15.84 -3.29 -1.72
CA VAL A 741 15.80 -4.58 -1.01
C VAL A 741 17.18 -4.93 -0.43
N LEU A 742 17.25 -5.03 0.90
CA LEU A 742 18.50 -5.33 1.61
C LEU A 742 18.97 -6.77 1.41
N GLY A 743 20.28 -6.94 1.31
CA GLY A 743 20.95 -8.25 1.34
C GLY A 743 21.01 -8.98 -0.02
N LEU A 744 20.63 -8.31 -1.11
CA LEU A 744 20.85 -8.82 -2.46
C LEU A 744 22.35 -8.74 -2.82
N LYS A 745 22.90 -9.82 -3.35
CA LYS A 745 24.32 -9.96 -3.70
C LYS A 745 24.65 -9.31 -5.06
N GLY A 746 23.69 -9.25 -5.96
CA GLY A 746 23.87 -8.72 -7.31
C GLY A 746 22.59 -8.07 -7.85
N THR A 747 22.60 -7.76 -9.14
CA THR A 747 21.45 -7.22 -9.88
C THR A 747 20.30 -8.22 -9.90
N VAL A 748 19.12 -7.78 -9.46
CA VAL A 748 17.90 -8.58 -9.43
C VAL A 748 16.75 -7.72 -9.92
N LYS A 749 16.15 -8.12 -11.04
CA LYS A 749 15.08 -7.38 -11.70
C LYS A 749 13.77 -8.14 -11.64
N VAL A 750 12.68 -7.40 -11.47
CA VAL A 750 11.32 -7.93 -11.62
C VAL A 750 10.80 -7.55 -12.99
N LYS A 751 10.45 -8.56 -13.78
CA LYS A 751 9.75 -8.40 -15.06
C LYS A 751 8.27 -8.20 -14.79
N TYR A 752 7.73 -7.05 -15.18
CA TYR A 752 6.30 -6.73 -15.11
C TYR A 752 5.79 -6.28 -16.48
N GLN A 753 4.48 -6.07 -16.60
CA GLN A 753 3.85 -5.59 -17.83
C GLN A 753 3.06 -4.32 -17.56
N HIS A 754 3.10 -3.38 -18.50
CA HIS A 754 2.28 -2.17 -18.49
C HIS A 754 1.63 -1.96 -19.86
N ILE A 755 0.61 -1.09 -19.92
CA ILE A 755 0.02 -0.67 -21.18
C ILE A 755 0.97 0.27 -21.92
N ASP A 756 0.97 0.21 -23.23
CA ASP A 756 1.72 1.11 -24.10
C ASP A 756 0.91 1.40 -25.38
N HIS A 757 1.38 2.36 -26.17
CA HIS A 757 0.76 2.75 -27.43
C HIS A 757 1.78 2.96 -28.55
N GLU A 758 1.34 2.81 -29.80
CA GLU A 758 2.19 3.19 -30.93
C GLU A 758 2.51 4.69 -30.91
N PRO A 759 3.70 5.12 -31.35
CA PRO A 759 3.98 6.54 -31.54
C PRO A 759 3.04 7.15 -32.58
N PHE A 760 2.51 8.32 -32.30
CA PHE A 760 1.64 9.07 -33.22
C PHE A 760 1.91 10.57 -33.17
N SER A 761 1.45 11.29 -34.18
CA SER A 761 1.49 12.75 -34.24
C SER A 761 0.14 13.36 -34.65
N TYR A 762 -0.09 14.60 -34.24
CA TYR A 762 -1.24 15.39 -34.64
C TYR A 762 -0.85 16.28 -35.82
N ASP A 763 -1.61 16.21 -36.91
CA ASP A 763 -1.54 17.13 -38.04
C ASP A 763 -2.75 18.06 -38.00
N ILE A 764 -2.53 19.33 -37.60
CA ILE A 764 -3.57 20.34 -37.43
C ILE A 764 -3.41 21.40 -38.53
N THR A 765 -4.43 21.54 -39.36
CA THR A 765 -4.50 22.57 -40.39
C THR A 765 -5.38 23.71 -39.90
N CYS A 766 -4.82 24.91 -39.83
CA CYS A 766 -5.52 26.10 -39.35
C CYS A 766 -5.27 27.31 -40.26
N HIS A 767 -6.24 28.21 -40.33
CA HIS A 767 -6.22 29.39 -41.16
C HIS A 767 -6.31 30.64 -40.27
N ASN A 768 -5.30 31.51 -40.39
CA ASN A 768 -5.32 32.84 -39.81
C ASN A 768 -5.77 33.85 -40.88
N SER A 769 -7.01 34.33 -40.79
CA SER A 769 -7.57 35.33 -41.71
C SER A 769 -7.23 36.78 -41.33
N THR A 770 -6.45 36.99 -40.26
CA THR A 770 -5.98 38.32 -39.86
C THR A 770 -4.73 38.73 -40.64
N GLN A 771 -4.39 40.02 -40.63
CA GLN A 771 -3.21 40.54 -41.32
C GLN A 771 -1.90 40.31 -40.54
N ASP A 772 -2.00 40.00 -39.24
CA ASP A 772 -0.87 39.87 -38.33
C ASP A 772 -0.63 38.41 -37.95
N ALA A 773 0.61 38.09 -37.60
CA ALA A 773 0.92 36.81 -36.97
C ALA A 773 0.31 36.75 -35.56
N LYS A 774 -0.34 35.64 -35.23
CA LYS A 774 -0.99 35.41 -33.94
C LYS A 774 -0.36 34.22 -33.23
N THR A 775 -0.08 34.35 -31.94
CA THR A 775 0.38 33.21 -31.14
C THR A 775 -0.84 32.53 -30.54
N ALA A 776 -1.00 31.23 -30.76
CA ALA A 776 -2.10 30.44 -30.26
C ALA A 776 -1.63 29.42 -29.23
N THR A 777 -2.45 29.17 -28.20
CA THR A 777 -2.34 27.98 -27.36
C THR A 777 -3.21 26.89 -27.98
N VAL A 778 -2.59 25.78 -28.37
CA VAL A 778 -3.28 24.57 -28.83
C VAL A 778 -3.60 23.70 -27.62
N ARG A 779 -4.87 23.29 -27.48
CA ARG A 779 -5.37 22.43 -26.40
C ARG A 779 -6.00 21.19 -27.03
N ILE A 780 -5.51 20.01 -26.65
CA ILE A 780 -5.95 18.74 -27.21
C ILE A 780 -6.53 17.86 -26.11
N PHE A 781 -7.77 17.40 -26.30
CA PHE A 781 -8.45 16.49 -25.39
C PHE A 781 -9.03 15.30 -26.13
N VAL A 782 -9.28 14.21 -25.41
CA VAL A 782 -9.98 13.03 -25.93
C VAL A 782 -11.08 12.56 -24.98
N ALA A 783 -12.23 12.16 -25.52
CA ALA A 783 -13.35 11.63 -24.73
C ALA A 783 -14.06 10.47 -25.48
N PRO A 784 -14.65 9.50 -24.76
CA PRO A 784 -15.39 8.41 -25.36
C PRO A 784 -16.70 8.94 -25.94
N VAL A 785 -17.17 8.33 -27.04
CA VAL A 785 -18.43 8.71 -27.69
C VAL A 785 -19.64 8.10 -26.98
N TYR A 786 -19.50 6.84 -26.57
CA TYR A 786 -20.61 6.04 -26.05
C TYR A 786 -20.44 5.69 -24.57
N ASP A 787 -21.56 5.60 -23.85
CA ASP A 787 -21.62 5.08 -22.49
C ASP A 787 -21.57 3.54 -22.45
N GLU A 788 -21.65 2.99 -21.23
CA GLU A 788 -21.65 1.54 -20.98
C GLU A 788 -22.82 0.77 -21.64
N LEU A 789 -23.88 1.47 -22.09
CA LEU A 789 -25.05 0.89 -22.77
C LEU A 789 -25.03 1.13 -24.30
N GLY A 790 -24.04 1.86 -24.81
CA GLY A 790 -23.93 2.20 -26.24
C GLY A 790 -24.70 3.46 -26.65
N HIS A 791 -25.18 4.29 -25.70
CA HIS A 791 -25.79 5.57 -26.02
C HIS A 791 -24.74 6.67 -26.16
N ASN A 792 -25.01 7.66 -27.02
CA ASN A 792 -24.18 8.86 -27.13
C ASN A 792 -24.19 9.62 -25.80
N ILE A 793 -23.01 9.95 -25.27
CA ILE A 793 -22.87 10.72 -24.03
C ILE A 793 -23.22 12.19 -24.33
N PRO A 794 -24.18 12.81 -23.62
CA PRO A 794 -24.47 14.24 -23.78
C PRO A 794 -23.24 15.09 -23.45
N ILE A 795 -22.96 16.15 -24.21
CA ILE A 795 -21.73 16.95 -24.06
C ILE A 795 -21.51 17.47 -22.62
N ASN A 796 -22.58 17.86 -21.92
CA ASN A 796 -22.48 18.33 -20.55
C ASN A 796 -22.09 17.22 -19.53
N GLU A 797 -22.35 15.97 -19.85
CA GLU A 797 -21.83 14.81 -19.10
C GLU A 797 -20.44 14.40 -19.61
N GLN A 798 -20.26 14.43 -20.94
CA GLN A 798 -19.02 14.09 -21.63
C GLN A 798 -17.84 14.95 -21.17
N ARG A 799 -18.10 16.19 -20.72
CA ARG A 799 -17.10 17.10 -20.11
C ARG A 799 -16.27 16.44 -18.99
N ARG A 800 -16.83 15.45 -18.28
CA ARG A 800 -16.13 14.71 -17.21
C ARG A 800 -15.18 13.62 -17.70
N PHE A 801 -15.24 13.29 -18.99
CA PHE A 801 -14.40 12.28 -19.64
C PHE A 801 -13.30 12.87 -20.51
N PHE A 802 -13.29 14.18 -20.77
CA PHE A 802 -12.22 14.78 -21.55
C PHE A 802 -10.91 14.67 -20.79
N ILE A 803 -10.05 13.79 -21.30
CA ILE A 803 -8.68 13.60 -20.86
C ILE A 803 -7.82 14.58 -21.65
N GLU A 804 -7.03 15.40 -20.96
CA GLU A 804 -6.04 16.26 -21.60
C GLU A 804 -4.92 15.40 -22.19
N LEU A 805 -4.63 15.60 -23.48
CA LEU A 805 -3.54 14.93 -24.18
C LEU A 805 -2.34 15.86 -24.41
N ASP A 806 -2.57 17.14 -24.69
CA ASP A 806 -1.47 18.10 -24.86
C ASP A 806 -1.93 19.57 -24.72
N LYS A 807 -0.97 20.44 -24.37
CA LYS A 807 -1.11 21.89 -24.34
C LYS A 807 0.20 22.56 -24.73
N PHE A 808 0.23 23.28 -25.85
CA PHE A 808 1.46 23.92 -26.35
C PHE A 808 1.18 25.21 -27.12
N GLN A 809 2.23 26.02 -27.32
CA GLN A 809 2.14 27.29 -28.06
C GLN A 809 2.61 27.14 -29.51
N VAL A 810 1.94 27.82 -30.44
CA VAL A 810 2.33 27.89 -31.85
C VAL A 810 2.14 29.30 -32.40
N LEU A 811 3.05 29.73 -33.28
CA LEU A 811 2.91 30.99 -34.03
C LEU A 811 2.18 30.70 -35.35
N LEU A 812 1.06 31.39 -35.58
CA LEU A 812 0.23 31.29 -36.77
C LEU A 812 0.45 32.51 -37.66
N ILE A 813 1.09 32.33 -38.81
CA ILE A 813 1.28 33.39 -39.81
C ILE A 813 -0.03 33.63 -40.59
N PRO A 814 -0.26 34.82 -41.18
CA PRO A 814 -1.42 35.06 -42.04
C PRO A 814 -1.56 34.01 -43.15
N GLY A 815 -2.77 33.50 -43.37
CA GLY A 815 -3.07 32.42 -44.31
C GLY A 815 -3.08 31.03 -43.67
N LEU A 816 -2.77 30.01 -44.48
CA LEU A 816 -2.83 28.60 -44.08
C LEU A 816 -1.58 28.17 -43.32
N ASN A 817 -1.77 27.52 -42.18
CA ASN A 817 -0.72 26.98 -41.32
C ASN A 817 -0.94 25.47 -41.12
N LYS A 818 0.14 24.70 -41.18
CA LYS A 818 0.15 23.29 -40.80
C LYS A 818 1.02 23.11 -39.56
N VAL A 819 0.39 22.65 -38.48
CA VAL A 819 1.02 22.41 -37.19
C VAL A 819 1.12 20.90 -37.00
N THR A 820 2.34 20.40 -36.80
CA THR A 820 2.59 18.99 -36.48
C THR A 820 3.15 18.87 -35.08
N ARG A 821 2.62 17.95 -34.28
CA ARG A 821 3.01 17.74 -32.88
C ARG A 821 3.10 16.25 -32.55
N ASN A 822 4.23 15.79 -32.00
CA ASN A 822 4.38 14.39 -31.62
C ASN A 822 3.80 14.11 -30.23
N SER A 823 3.29 12.90 -30.04
CA SER A 823 2.82 12.38 -28.74
C SER A 823 3.89 12.45 -27.64
N SER A 824 5.16 12.17 -27.98
CA SER A 824 6.31 12.22 -27.06
C SER A 824 6.68 13.63 -26.56
N GLU A 825 6.09 14.68 -27.15
CA GLU A 825 6.29 16.06 -26.72
C GLU A 825 5.17 16.55 -25.78
N SER A 826 4.23 15.69 -25.41
CA SER A 826 3.06 16.04 -24.61
C SER A 826 3.42 16.81 -23.34
N ALA A 827 2.71 17.90 -23.09
CA ALA A 827 2.81 18.68 -21.85
C ALA A 827 2.18 17.98 -20.64
N VAL A 828 1.59 16.79 -20.80
CA VAL A 828 0.99 15.99 -19.72
C VAL A 828 1.96 14.94 -19.20
N THR A 829 2.78 14.37 -20.07
CA THR A 829 3.62 13.22 -19.74
C THR A 829 5.01 13.64 -19.28
N ALA A 830 5.62 12.84 -18.43
CA ALA A 830 7.03 12.96 -18.12
C ALA A 830 7.81 12.12 -19.12
N LYS A 831 8.91 12.67 -19.65
CA LYS A 831 9.95 11.85 -20.26
C LYS A 831 10.46 10.91 -19.17
N GLY A 832 10.45 9.60 -19.42
CA GLY A 832 10.63 8.56 -18.40
C GLY A 832 11.72 8.86 -17.36
N SER A 833 11.47 8.49 -16.10
CA SER A 833 12.44 8.71 -15.02
C SER A 833 13.71 7.91 -15.27
N SER A 834 14.87 8.59 -15.28
CA SER A 834 16.17 7.90 -15.37
C SER A 834 16.33 6.92 -14.21
N THR A 835 16.73 5.69 -14.51
CA THR A 835 17.06 4.67 -13.50
C THR A 835 18.22 5.13 -12.62
N HIS A 836 18.38 4.57 -11.42
CA HIS A 836 19.51 4.92 -10.56
C HIS A 836 20.86 4.66 -11.25
N GLU A 837 20.97 3.59 -12.04
CA GLU A 837 22.17 3.29 -12.83
C GLU A 837 22.42 4.32 -13.94
N GLU A 838 21.38 4.81 -14.61
CA GLU A 838 21.51 5.87 -15.63
C GLU A 838 21.97 7.18 -14.99
N ILE A 839 21.42 7.54 -13.83
CA ILE A 839 21.87 8.74 -13.10
C ILE A 839 23.36 8.62 -12.75
N LEU A 840 23.82 7.45 -12.29
CA LEU A 840 25.25 7.22 -12.02
C LEU A 840 26.10 7.32 -13.29
N LYS A 841 25.66 6.74 -14.41
CA LYS A 841 26.36 6.81 -15.70
C LYS A 841 26.42 8.24 -16.25
N ASP A 842 25.35 9.02 -16.14
CA ASP A 842 25.29 10.43 -16.52
C ASP A 842 26.34 11.24 -15.74
N VAL A 843 26.44 10.96 -14.43
CA VAL A 843 27.42 11.58 -13.54
C VAL A 843 28.86 11.21 -13.89
N GLU A 844 29.11 9.94 -14.24
CA GLU A 844 30.45 9.45 -14.61
C GLU A 844 30.90 9.96 -15.98
N SER A 845 29.98 10.03 -16.95
CA SER A 845 30.24 10.47 -18.33
C SER A 845 30.39 11.98 -18.49
N GLY A 846 29.93 12.78 -17.51
CA GLY A 846 29.96 14.24 -17.58
C GLY A 846 29.04 14.81 -18.67
N SER A 847 28.00 14.06 -19.02
CA SER A 847 26.99 14.46 -20.02
C SER A 847 26.30 15.75 -19.62
N GLU A 848 25.93 16.57 -20.61
CA GLU A 848 25.17 17.81 -20.36
C GLU A 848 23.92 17.52 -19.53
N VAL A 849 23.67 18.39 -18.55
CA VAL A 849 22.59 18.27 -17.58
C VAL A 849 21.27 18.35 -18.32
N ASP A 850 20.58 17.21 -18.44
CA ASP A 850 19.18 17.24 -18.86
C ASP A 850 18.38 18.04 -17.81
N HIS A 851 17.88 19.21 -18.22
CA HIS A 851 17.08 20.10 -17.39
C HIS A 851 15.70 19.52 -17.01
N SER A 852 15.42 18.25 -17.32
CA SER A 852 14.24 17.49 -16.92
C SER A 852 14.45 16.66 -15.65
N TYR A 853 15.01 17.26 -14.61
CA TYR A 853 15.27 16.57 -13.33
C TYR A 853 14.02 16.35 -12.45
N CYS A 854 12.84 16.82 -12.87
CA CYS A 854 11.59 16.65 -12.12
C CYS A 854 10.88 15.34 -12.47
N SER A 855 10.58 14.55 -11.45
CA SER A 855 9.94 13.22 -11.59
C SER A 855 8.41 13.24 -11.66
N CYS A 856 7.76 14.41 -11.53
CA CYS A 856 6.31 14.51 -11.64
C CYS A 856 5.89 14.55 -13.11
N GLY A 857 5.05 13.61 -13.52
CA GLY A 857 4.31 13.65 -14.77
C GLY A 857 3.59 12.34 -15.05
N TRP A 858 2.56 12.36 -15.89
CA TRP A 858 1.86 11.13 -16.28
C TRP A 858 2.82 10.22 -17.08
N PRO A 859 2.77 8.89 -16.91
CA PRO A 859 3.64 8.01 -17.71
C PRO A 859 3.29 8.11 -19.20
N GLU A 860 4.31 8.28 -20.04
CA GLU A 860 4.17 8.45 -21.50
C GLU A 860 3.38 7.31 -22.14
N TYR A 861 3.73 6.06 -21.82
CA TYR A 861 3.07 4.86 -22.31
C TYR A 861 1.57 4.76 -21.96
N SER A 862 1.09 5.56 -21.00
CA SER A 862 -0.33 5.62 -20.61
C SER A 862 -1.01 6.94 -21.03
N LEU A 863 -0.45 7.66 -22.02
CA LEU A 863 -1.01 8.92 -22.52
C LEU A 863 -2.47 8.76 -22.97
N VAL A 864 -2.79 7.68 -23.68
CA VAL A 864 -4.12 7.37 -24.20
C VAL A 864 -4.75 6.19 -23.43
N PRO A 865 -6.09 6.13 -23.30
CA PRO A 865 -6.78 4.97 -22.72
C PRO A 865 -6.45 3.69 -23.50
N ARG A 866 -6.64 2.53 -22.87
CA ARG A 866 -6.44 1.22 -23.52
C ARG A 866 -7.39 1.02 -24.70
N GLY A 867 -8.61 1.53 -24.63
CA GLY A 867 -9.66 1.22 -25.61
C GLY A 867 -10.11 -0.24 -25.55
N SER A 868 -10.56 -0.79 -26.69
CA SER A 868 -11.11 -2.15 -26.76
C SER A 868 -10.49 -2.95 -27.90
N ARG A 869 -10.58 -4.29 -27.84
CA ARG A 869 -10.10 -5.18 -28.92
C ARG A 869 -10.80 -4.94 -30.27
N ARG A 870 -12.04 -4.44 -30.24
CA ARG A 870 -12.81 -4.10 -31.46
C ARG A 870 -12.52 -2.68 -31.96
N GLY A 871 -11.73 -1.91 -31.22
CA GLY A 871 -11.53 -0.48 -31.43
C GLY A 871 -12.70 0.33 -30.88
N MET A 872 -12.46 1.03 -29.77
CA MET A 872 -13.43 1.91 -29.12
C MET A 872 -13.42 3.29 -29.76
N ASP A 873 -14.61 3.88 -29.96
CA ASP A 873 -14.75 5.18 -30.61
C ASP A 873 -14.57 6.33 -29.60
N PHE A 874 -13.69 7.26 -29.95
CA PHE A 874 -13.39 8.47 -29.21
C PHE A 874 -13.51 9.70 -30.12
N VAL A 875 -13.79 10.84 -29.49
CA VAL A 875 -13.68 12.16 -30.13
C VAL A 875 -12.40 12.83 -29.64
N LEU A 876 -11.54 13.18 -30.59
CA LEU A 876 -10.41 14.07 -30.37
C LEU A 876 -10.89 15.52 -30.57
N PHE A 877 -10.74 16.34 -29.55
CA PHE A 877 -11.12 17.75 -29.56
C PHE A 877 -9.87 18.63 -29.57
N VAL A 878 -9.77 19.52 -30.55
CA VAL A 878 -8.70 20.51 -30.66
C VAL A 878 -9.30 21.90 -30.56
N LEU A 879 -8.73 22.73 -29.69
CA LEU A 879 -9.09 24.14 -29.51
C LEU A 879 -7.84 25.01 -29.58
N LEU A 880 -7.94 26.11 -30.33
CA LEU A 880 -6.94 27.17 -30.37
C LEU A 880 -7.46 28.41 -29.62
N THR A 881 -6.70 28.89 -28.64
CA THR A 881 -6.99 30.13 -27.88
C THR A 881 -5.89 31.16 -28.07
N ASP A 882 -6.22 32.45 -27.86
CA ASP A 882 -5.23 33.54 -27.95
C ASP A 882 -4.21 33.45 -26.80
N TYR A 883 -2.94 33.25 -27.15
CA TYR A 883 -1.88 33.15 -26.16
C TYR A 883 -1.68 34.46 -25.36
N GLU A 884 -2.01 35.62 -25.94
CA GLU A 884 -1.88 36.89 -25.22
C GLU A 884 -2.88 37.00 -24.05
N GLU A 885 -4.03 36.34 -24.17
CA GLU A 885 -5.00 36.20 -23.07
C GLU A 885 -4.63 35.08 -22.10
N ASP A 886 -4.00 34.01 -22.60
CA ASP A 886 -3.63 32.84 -21.80
C ASP A 886 -2.33 33.05 -21.00
N ARG A 887 -1.41 33.89 -21.49
CA ARG A 887 -0.07 34.02 -20.90
C ARG A 887 -0.14 34.63 -19.51
N VAL A 888 0.67 34.08 -18.61
CA VAL A 888 0.97 34.67 -17.30
C VAL A 888 2.28 35.45 -17.40
N ASP A 889 2.33 36.65 -16.81
CA ASP A 889 3.54 37.46 -16.78
C ASP A 889 4.68 36.65 -16.16
N ARG A 890 5.69 36.32 -16.99
CA ARG A 890 6.82 35.50 -16.56
C ARG A 890 7.81 36.36 -15.78
N THR A 891 8.29 35.84 -14.65
CA THR A 891 9.57 36.26 -14.09
C THR A 891 10.68 35.96 -15.11
N HIS A 892 11.74 36.76 -15.18
CA HIS A 892 12.90 36.59 -16.11
C HIS A 892 13.71 35.28 -15.93
N ILE A 893 13.16 34.30 -15.20
CA ILE A 893 13.79 33.03 -14.88
C ILE A 893 13.41 32.01 -15.97
N VAL A 894 14.40 31.44 -16.64
CA VAL A 894 14.19 30.36 -17.61
C VAL A 894 13.51 29.18 -16.87
N PRO A 895 12.36 28.66 -17.33
CA PRO A 895 11.70 27.57 -16.63
C PRO A 895 12.55 26.31 -16.70
N GLU A 896 12.97 25.84 -15.54
CA GLU A 896 13.55 24.53 -15.32
C GLU A 896 12.42 23.54 -15.06
N CYS A 897 12.53 22.29 -15.54
CA CYS A 897 11.44 21.32 -15.60
C CYS A 897 10.20 21.77 -16.40
N LYS A 898 10.32 21.75 -17.75
CA LYS A 898 9.20 22.03 -18.67
C LYS A 898 8.39 20.80 -19.07
N ASN A 899 8.78 19.62 -18.63
CA ASN A 899 8.02 18.40 -18.94
C ASN A 899 6.80 18.34 -18.02
N SER A 900 5.67 17.84 -18.52
CA SER A 900 4.46 17.59 -17.71
C SER A 900 3.78 18.82 -17.07
N THR A 901 3.97 20.02 -17.63
CA THR A 901 3.43 21.28 -17.08
C THR A 901 1.91 21.29 -16.88
N SER A 902 1.16 20.50 -17.65
CA SER A 902 -0.31 20.44 -17.54
C SER A 902 -0.77 19.94 -16.16
N TYR A 903 -0.14 18.89 -15.63
CA TYR A 903 -0.53 18.26 -14.35
C TYR A 903 0.40 18.61 -13.19
N CYS A 904 1.65 19.01 -13.47
CA CYS A 904 2.68 19.26 -12.45
C CYS A 904 3.08 20.73 -12.33
N GLY A 905 2.52 21.62 -13.15
CA GLY A 905 2.86 23.04 -13.15
C GLY A 905 4.32 23.32 -13.53
N LEU A 906 4.85 24.46 -13.09
CA LEU A 906 6.25 24.83 -13.26
C LEU A 906 6.91 24.99 -11.90
N GLN A 907 8.16 24.52 -11.79
CA GLN A 907 8.90 24.60 -10.55
C GLN A 907 9.17 26.08 -10.18
N ASN A 908 8.75 26.47 -8.98
CA ASN A 908 8.93 27.82 -8.43
C ASN A 908 8.35 28.95 -9.30
N GLN A 909 7.42 28.66 -10.20
CA GLN A 909 6.75 29.65 -11.05
C GLN A 909 5.23 29.51 -10.96
N LYS A 910 4.52 30.50 -11.49
CA LYS A 910 3.07 30.44 -11.66
C LYS A 910 2.70 29.36 -12.67
N TYR A 911 1.49 28.82 -12.56
CA TYR A 911 0.96 27.91 -13.57
C TYR A 911 0.92 28.63 -14.93
N PRO A 912 1.46 28.07 -16.02
CA PRO A 912 1.78 28.82 -17.24
C PRO A 912 0.58 29.18 -18.14
N ASP A 913 -0.65 29.15 -17.61
CA ASP A 913 -1.90 29.34 -18.35
C ASP A 913 -2.95 29.97 -17.45
N LYS A 914 -3.44 31.17 -17.78
CA LYS A 914 -4.45 31.91 -17.01
C LYS A 914 -5.83 31.24 -17.03
N ARG A 915 -6.14 30.41 -18.02
CA ARG A 915 -7.44 29.75 -18.11
C ARG A 915 -7.63 28.76 -16.95
N ALA A 916 -8.89 28.48 -16.63
CA ALA A 916 -9.22 27.44 -15.66
C ALA A 916 -8.65 26.09 -16.12
N MET A 917 -8.15 25.29 -15.18
CA MET A 917 -7.67 23.94 -15.51
C MET A 917 -8.84 23.09 -16.00
N GLY A 918 -8.68 22.46 -17.16
CA GLY A 918 -9.75 21.76 -17.88
C GLY A 918 -10.58 22.62 -18.83
N TYR A 919 -10.22 23.90 -19.04
CA TYR A 919 -10.87 24.76 -20.02
C TYR A 919 -10.84 24.13 -21.44
N PRO A 920 -11.98 24.06 -22.17
CA PRO A 920 -13.28 24.73 -21.89
C PRO A 920 -14.34 23.84 -21.20
N PHE A 921 -13.97 22.65 -20.72
CA PHE A 921 -14.87 21.62 -20.21
C PHE A 921 -15.16 21.70 -18.69
N ASP A 922 -14.51 22.63 -17.99
CA ASP A 922 -14.68 22.80 -16.55
C ASP A 922 -16.07 23.34 -16.15
N ARG A 923 -16.71 24.14 -17.03
CA ARG A 923 -18.04 24.72 -16.80
C ARG A 923 -19.17 23.91 -17.45
N SER A 924 -20.40 24.18 -17.01
CA SER A 924 -21.60 23.55 -17.58
C SER A 924 -21.83 24.01 -19.03
N ILE A 925 -22.16 23.08 -19.92
CA ILE A 925 -22.39 23.33 -21.36
C ILE A 925 -23.89 23.24 -21.64
N LYS A 926 -24.46 24.24 -22.33
CA LYS A 926 -25.90 24.33 -22.65
C LYS A 926 -26.27 23.73 -24.01
N ALA A 927 -25.29 23.49 -24.87
CA ALA A 927 -25.50 22.85 -26.18
C ALA A 927 -26.04 21.42 -26.00
N ASN A 928 -26.91 20.97 -26.91
CA ASN A 928 -27.50 19.63 -26.80
C ASN A 928 -26.53 18.53 -27.26
N ASN A 929 -25.65 18.87 -28.20
CA ASN A 929 -24.62 18.00 -28.75
C ASN A 929 -23.31 18.76 -28.90
N ILE A 930 -22.23 18.03 -29.20
CA ILE A 930 -20.90 18.60 -29.27
C ILE A 930 -20.71 19.45 -30.53
N GLU A 931 -21.43 19.16 -31.62
CA GLU A 931 -21.38 19.91 -32.87
C GLU A 931 -21.94 21.33 -32.71
N GLU A 932 -23.00 21.50 -31.91
CA GLU A 932 -23.57 22.80 -31.54
C GLU A 932 -22.62 23.64 -30.66
N PHE A 933 -21.68 23.00 -29.95
CA PHE A 933 -20.70 23.68 -29.11
C PHE A 933 -19.51 24.23 -29.91
N LEU A 934 -19.28 23.75 -31.15
CA LEU A 934 -18.10 24.10 -31.92
C LEU A 934 -18.13 25.53 -32.45
N LEU A 935 -16.99 26.20 -32.26
CA LEU A 935 -16.66 27.48 -32.85
C LEU A 935 -15.61 27.33 -33.96
N PRO A 936 -15.36 28.35 -34.80
CA PRO A 936 -14.38 28.25 -35.88
C PRO A 936 -12.98 27.81 -35.42
N ASN A 937 -12.56 28.21 -34.21
CA ASN A 937 -11.29 27.86 -33.59
C ASN A 937 -11.29 26.48 -32.89
N MET A 938 -12.35 25.69 -33.05
CA MET A 938 -12.51 24.35 -32.49
C MET A 938 -12.72 23.32 -33.60
N LYS A 939 -12.20 22.10 -33.41
CA LYS A 939 -12.42 20.99 -34.32
C LYS A 939 -12.54 19.66 -33.59
N LEU A 940 -13.46 18.83 -34.08
CA LEU A 940 -13.57 17.43 -33.70
C LEU A 940 -13.00 16.52 -34.77
N GLN A 941 -12.28 15.50 -34.34
CA GLN A 941 -11.86 14.39 -35.17
C GLN A 941 -12.27 13.09 -34.48
N ASN A 942 -13.06 12.27 -35.16
CA ASN A 942 -13.38 10.92 -34.68
C ASN A 942 -12.14 10.04 -34.82
N ILE A 943 -11.75 9.38 -33.74
CA ILE A 943 -10.63 8.43 -33.71
C ILE A 943 -11.09 7.11 -33.09
N LYS A 944 -10.35 6.05 -33.37
CA LYS A 944 -10.58 4.73 -32.80
C LYS A 944 -9.36 4.29 -32.02
N ILE A 945 -9.53 3.83 -30.78
CA ILE A 945 -8.45 3.28 -29.97
C ILE A 945 -8.64 1.77 -29.85
N GLN A 946 -7.67 1.01 -30.38
CA GLN A 946 -7.74 -0.44 -30.50
C GLN A 946 -6.65 -1.13 -29.69
N PHE A 947 -7.06 -2.01 -28.79
CA PHE A 947 -6.13 -2.83 -28.01
C PHE A 947 -5.76 -4.11 -28.75
N ASN A 948 -4.46 -4.27 -29.01
CA ASN A 948 -3.84 -5.47 -29.56
C ASN A 948 -3.22 -6.27 -28.41
N ALA A 949 -3.69 -7.50 -28.25
CA ALA A 949 -3.35 -8.36 -27.12
C ALA A 949 -1.97 -9.00 -27.24
#